data_AF-A0A8J6SI68-F1
#
_entry.id   AF-A0A8J6SI68-F1
#
_cell.length_a   1.000
_cell.length_b   1.000
_cell.length_c   1.000
_cell.angle_alpha   90.00
_cell.angle_beta   90.00
_cell.angle_gamma   90.00
#
_symmetry.space_group_name_H-M   'P 1'
#
loop_
_entity.id
_entity.type
_entity.pdbx_description
1 polymer ?
#
loop_
_entity_poly.entity_id
_entity_poly.type
_entity_poly.pdbx_seq_one_letter_code
_entity_poly.pdbx_strand_id
1 'polypeptide(L)'
;MKLAKKRIKLWLVALKGTGGWGLKEKSRPTPILQSPIGGKKSWEFRFSLSSLNIQGSKAKSLAALFFALIPASAAAQSIVPAVDGTGTIVTPEGNRFDIDGGTRSSDRANLFHSFTQFGLSQDQIANFLSSPSIENILVRVVGGDRSAINGLIQVSGNSNLFLMNPAGIIFGAGASLNIPGSFTATTANAIGFPDAMNPASIRWFNATGSNNYAALVGTPRTFAFTTPQTPGAIVNLAQLAVQQNLSLIGGTVVSLGSLTAPGDDIAIASVGGESMVRISQPGSPLSLEVTPLPASVPRSPSASLPLFLPQLLTGGGIGNATELTVNSAGEVKLVGSGIRVNAGDVVVRDVVGQAVQPDFVPPLVSGFVNLSATGSITVLGKIDTSTTFADNAAGSVTMSAFSDINILNSPGGGIFTNSDSGDGGDVNIVSQTGSINIAGTINSSSNIADGGAISLTALDQNSNNLPNSMAGRINITGAINSSANLGDGGAIAIKARNQINADVINSSSAFGNGGSVFLDPVGDIQVTSINAQGGTNGTGGNVDITTEQFFRAGGSFLDQNGVLASISNAGGVGGGAIAIRHGGGSRLVPFLVGNPAANGTLGAVTNGQSPITTFQSFPGRGGQGNIQFVTPTPNQTLNQTELVGDNDEEEKLQLPQNVPNIEIDALVTEREDNYTREFAEYLGIKDVPTRVNSLLDTRQTLERVERETGVRAAIIYISFATPDIPPEGEIEKGEEKGDLLVINSQSSTQNSSDELEVVLVTAQGTPIRKQLSGITRSQVIKAADQFRSEVIKIKRTPTYLSSAQQLYKWIIAPLQADLQARGIQNIVFVPDTGLRSIPLAALHDGEQFLVEQYSVSLMPSLSLSNTEHRDIANAQVLAMGASKFTDQKPLPAVPVELLAITPQLWPGKSFLNTGFTLKNLNTQRRLQPYRIVHLATHAEFQPGNPSNSYIQLWDSKLSLNQLPQVGWNDPPVDLLVLSACRTALGDEQAEMGFAGLAVQAGVKSALASLWYVSDQGSLGLMAQFYEELRKAPVKAEALRQAQIAMIKGQIRIQNGKLLTPDGEIPLTPELAKLGNQSLSDPYYWAAFTMIGNPW
;
A
#
# COMPACT_ATOMS: atom_id res chain seq x y z
N MET A 1 68.17 16.65 -40.94
CA MET A 1 67.94 17.81 -40.04
C MET A 1 66.80 17.51 -39.08
N LYS A 2 66.94 17.78 -37.78
CA LYS A 2 66.36 18.93 -37.02
C LYS A 2 64.82 19.05 -37.11
N LEU A 3 64.05 19.11 -36.02
CA LEU A 3 64.36 18.96 -34.58
C LEU A 3 63.07 18.66 -33.77
N ALA A 4 63.17 17.96 -32.61
CA ALA A 4 62.44 18.17 -31.32
C ALA A 4 60.91 18.43 -31.27
N LYS A 5 60.11 18.04 -30.26
CA LYS A 5 60.19 17.35 -28.93
C LYS A 5 58.70 16.98 -28.62
N LYS A 6 58.26 16.15 -27.65
CA LYS A 6 58.82 15.55 -26.41
C LYS A 6 57.92 14.34 -26.01
N ARG A 7 58.48 13.29 -25.36
CA ARG A 7 57.79 12.18 -24.61
C ARG A 7 56.73 11.35 -25.40
N ILE A 8 56.95 10.11 -25.89
CA ILE A 8 57.32 8.83 -25.20
C ILE A 8 56.12 8.33 -24.34
N LYS A 9 55.28 7.31 -24.69
CA LYS A 9 55.40 5.96 -25.35
C LYS A 9 56.19 4.93 -24.51
N LEU A 10 56.06 3.60 -24.59
CA LEU A 10 55.23 2.55 -25.25
C LEU A 10 55.10 1.39 -24.20
N TRP A 11 54.42 0.25 -24.33
CA TRP A 11 53.89 -0.58 -25.44
C TRP A 11 52.42 -0.99 -25.16
N LEU A 12 51.73 -2.03 -25.69
CA LEU A 12 51.93 -3.17 -26.64
C LEU A 12 50.52 -3.36 -27.31
N VAL A 13 50.25 -3.72 -28.58
CA VAL A 13 50.89 -4.57 -29.61
C VAL A 13 50.74 -6.08 -29.31
N ALA A 14 50.22 -6.97 -30.16
CA ALA A 14 49.34 -6.83 -31.35
C ALA A 14 48.62 -8.17 -31.64
N LEU A 15 47.62 -8.16 -32.52
CA LEU A 15 47.16 -9.36 -33.25
C LEU A 15 46.70 -8.98 -34.68
N LYS A 16 46.84 -9.90 -35.63
CA LYS A 16 46.57 -9.73 -37.07
C LYS A 16 45.87 -10.98 -37.63
N GLY A 17 45.02 -10.79 -38.64
CA GLY A 17 44.36 -11.84 -39.43
C GLY A 17 42.83 -11.81 -39.25
N THR A 18 41.99 -11.40 -40.22
CA THR A 18 41.64 -12.02 -41.52
C THR A 18 40.94 -13.38 -41.40
N GLY A 19 39.70 -13.60 -41.85
CA GLY A 19 38.67 -12.65 -42.28
C GLY A 19 37.67 -13.17 -43.34
N GLY A 20 36.38 -13.25 -42.99
CA GLY A 20 35.25 -13.18 -43.93
C GLY A 20 34.59 -14.48 -44.44
N TRP A 21 33.31 -14.34 -44.83
CA TRP A 21 32.44 -15.27 -45.60
C TRP A 21 31.92 -16.57 -44.91
N GLY A 22 30.64 -16.93 -45.15
CA GLY A 22 30.13 -18.30 -44.86
C GLY A 22 28.69 -18.46 -44.34
N LEU A 23 27.68 -18.20 -45.19
CA LEU A 23 26.22 -18.42 -45.01
C LEU A 23 25.70 -19.65 -44.19
N LYS A 24 24.65 -19.38 -43.39
CA LYS A 24 23.36 -20.12 -43.21
C LYS A 24 23.22 -21.51 -42.52
N GLU A 25 22.27 -21.50 -41.57
CA GLU A 25 21.15 -22.45 -41.31
C GLU A 25 21.30 -23.83 -40.61
N LYS A 26 20.56 -23.90 -39.47
CA LYS A 26 19.62 -24.96 -38.99
C LYS A 26 20.08 -26.07 -38.02
N SER A 27 19.05 -26.62 -37.36
CA SER A 27 18.98 -27.87 -36.55
C SER A 27 19.56 -27.86 -35.11
N ARG A 28 18.68 -27.65 -34.12
CA ARG A 28 18.70 -28.35 -32.80
C ARG A 28 18.13 -29.79 -32.99
N PRO A 29 17.94 -30.69 -31.97
CA PRO A 29 18.25 -30.62 -30.53
C PRO A 29 18.82 -31.90 -29.83
N THR A 30 19.09 -31.80 -28.52
CA THR A 30 18.98 -32.86 -27.45
C THR A 30 20.00 -34.04 -27.39
N PRO A 31 20.13 -34.74 -26.21
CA PRO A 31 21.30 -35.56 -25.83
C PRO A 31 21.03 -37.09 -25.88
N ILE A 32 21.64 -38.08 -25.19
CA ILE A 32 22.03 -38.30 -23.76
C ILE A 32 23.14 -39.39 -23.65
N LEU A 33 23.79 -39.47 -22.48
CA LEU A 33 24.47 -40.62 -21.81
C LEU A 33 26.01 -40.74 -21.74
N GLN A 34 26.42 -41.00 -20.49
CA GLN A 34 27.58 -41.72 -19.95
C GLN A 34 29.02 -41.15 -19.95
N SER A 35 29.46 -40.93 -18.70
CA SER A 35 30.81 -40.79 -18.16
C SER A 35 31.45 -42.20 -17.95
N PRO A 36 32.68 -42.42 -17.41
CA PRO A 36 33.33 -41.68 -16.31
C PRO A 36 34.88 -41.50 -16.35
N ILE A 37 35.43 -41.10 -15.19
CA ILE A 37 36.85 -41.05 -14.77
C ILE A 37 37.60 -39.74 -15.08
N GLY A 38 38.17 -39.12 -14.02
CA GLY A 38 39.07 -37.96 -14.11
C GLY A 38 38.83 -36.90 -13.02
N GLY A 39 39.43 -37.05 -11.84
CA GLY A 39 39.19 -36.15 -10.70
C GLY A 39 39.87 -34.77 -10.82
N LYS A 40 39.18 -33.71 -10.35
CA LYS A 40 39.77 -32.37 -10.13
C LYS A 40 40.21 -32.21 -8.68
N LYS A 41 41.40 -31.63 -8.45
CA LYS A 41 41.82 -31.15 -7.13
C LYS A 41 41.38 -29.70 -6.92
N SER A 42 41.07 -29.36 -5.67
CA SER A 42 40.95 -28.00 -5.16
C SER A 42 42.32 -27.28 -5.13
N TRP A 43 42.30 -25.96 -5.05
CA TRP A 43 43.49 -25.12 -4.88
C TRP A 43 43.56 -24.61 -3.43
N GLU A 44 44.54 -25.08 -2.65
CA GLU A 44 44.93 -24.42 -1.39
C GLU A 44 45.92 -23.28 -1.68
N PHE A 45 45.66 -22.09 -1.13
CA PHE A 45 46.68 -21.04 -1.06
C PHE A 45 47.56 -21.25 0.19
N ARG A 46 48.77 -21.77 -0.01
CA ARG A 46 49.82 -21.80 1.03
C ARG A 46 50.82 -20.67 0.82
N PHE A 47 50.91 -19.76 1.78
CA PHE A 47 52.08 -18.88 1.87
C PHE A 47 53.28 -19.69 2.41
N SER A 48 54.43 -19.57 1.76
CA SER A 48 55.71 -20.10 2.23
C SER A 48 56.69 -18.95 2.41
N LEU A 49 57.30 -18.87 3.58
CA LEU A 49 58.37 -17.92 3.89
C LEU A 49 59.69 -18.68 3.99
N SER A 50 60.68 -18.30 3.17
CA SER A 50 62.07 -18.72 3.36
C SER A 50 63.07 -17.75 2.74
N SER A 51 64.18 -17.55 3.46
CA SER A 51 65.44 -16.92 3.03
C SER A 51 65.41 -15.55 2.33
N LEU A 52 65.71 -14.51 3.09
CA LEU A 52 66.88 -13.68 2.79
C LEU A 52 67.58 -13.25 4.10
N ASN A 53 68.89 -13.07 4.06
CA ASN A 53 69.74 -12.91 5.25
C ASN A 53 70.69 -11.73 5.07
N ILE A 54 70.58 -10.68 5.90
CA ILE A 54 71.46 -9.51 5.91
C ILE A 54 71.79 -9.13 7.36
N GLN A 55 73.05 -8.81 7.63
CA GLN A 55 73.58 -8.49 8.96
C GLN A 55 73.24 -7.06 9.40
N GLY A 56 72.95 -6.87 10.68
CA GLY A 56 72.79 -5.55 11.32
C GLY A 56 72.94 -5.66 12.84
N SER A 57 73.70 -4.77 13.48
CA SER A 57 74.15 -4.93 14.87
C SER A 57 73.42 -4.03 15.89
N LYS A 58 73.37 -4.49 17.15
CA LYS A 58 72.88 -3.82 18.38
C LYS A 58 71.34 -3.87 18.54
N ALA A 59 70.76 -4.05 19.73
CA ALA A 59 71.33 -4.12 21.10
C ALA A 59 70.74 -5.31 21.92
N LYS A 60 71.17 -5.45 23.19
CA LYS A 60 70.73 -6.49 24.14
C LYS A 60 69.82 -5.92 25.24
N SER A 61 69.18 -6.82 25.99
CA SER A 61 68.35 -6.60 27.19
C SER A 61 66.93 -6.09 26.90
N LEU A 62 65.89 -6.48 27.67
CA LEU A 62 65.84 -7.30 28.90
C LEU A 62 65.34 -8.75 28.64
N ALA A 63 65.40 -9.58 29.68
CA ALA A 63 64.78 -10.91 29.75
C ALA A 63 63.87 -11.02 30.99
N ALA A 64 63.06 -12.09 31.02
CA ALA A 64 62.31 -12.60 32.16
C ALA A 64 61.15 -11.73 32.73
N LEU A 65 59.95 -11.97 32.19
CA LEU A 65 58.74 -12.20 33.02
C LEU A 65 57.76 -13.10 32.24
N PHE A 66 56.65 -13.50 32.88
CA PHE A 66 55.59 -14.39 32.37
C PHE A 66 55.97 -15.86 32.10
N PHE A 67 56.04 -16.60 33.21
CA PHE A 67 55.56 -17.98 33.27
C PHE A 67 54.17 -17.95 33.92
N ALA A 68 53.09 -17.81 33.13
CA ALA A 68 51.70 -17.94 33.61
C ALA A 68 50.72 -18.09 32.43
N LEU A 69 49.65 -18.87 32.64
CA LEU A 69 48.42 -18.92 31.82
C LEU A 69 48.61 -19.12 30.31
N ILE A 70 48.62 -20.39 29.89
CA ILE A 70 47.92 -20.76 28.65
C ILE A 70 46.42 -20.75 29.00
N PRO A 71 45.60 -19.83 28.47
CA PRO A 71 44.16 -20.03 28.51
C PRO A 71 43.84 -21.19 27.58
N ALA A 72 43.30 -22.28 28.12
CA ALA A 72 42.67 -23.29 27.27
C ALA A 72 41.52 -22.59 26.52
N SER A 73 41.55 -22.65 25.18
CA SER A 73 40.49 -22.10 24.34
C SER A 73 39.24 -22.97 24.49
N ALA A 74 38.48 -22.72 25.55
CA ALA A 74 37.18 -23.35 25.76
C ALA A 74 36.28 -22.99 24.57
N ALA A 75 35.90 -23.99 23.79
CA ALA A 75 34.82 -23.84 22.83
C ALA A 75 33.56 -23.46 23.62
N ALA A 76 32.92 -22.34 23.27
CA ALA A 76 31.71 -21.90 23.94
C ALA A 76 30.64 -23.00 23.81
N GLN A 77 30.17 -23.52 24.93
CA GLN A 77 29.12 -24.53 24.94
C GLN A 77 27.83 -23.90 24.41
N SER A 78 27.23 -24.52 23.40
CA SER A 78 25.97 -24.05 22.81
C SER A 78 24.77 -24.21 23.75
N ILE A 79 24.86 -25.10 24.73
CA ILE A 79 23.88 -25.30 25.80
C ILE A 79 24.60 -25.26 27.16
N VAL A 80 24.15 -24.38 28.05
CA VAL A 80 24.71 -24.16 29.40
C VAL A 80 23.56 -24.14 30.43
N PRO A 81 23.48 -25.10 31.37
CA PRO A 81 22.43 -25.13 32.38
C PRO A 81 22.56 -23.95 33.38
N ALA A 82 21.43 -23.44 33.86
CA ALA A 82 21.41 -22.34 34.83
C ALA A 82 21.69 -22.82 36.25
N VAL A 83 22.54 -22.07 36.98
CA VAL A 83 22.83 -22.32 38.41
C VAL A 83 21.79 -21.59 39.27
N ASP A 84 20.52 -21.94 39.11
CA ASP A 84 19.36 -21.23 39.70
C ASP A 84 18.48 -22.10 40.62
N GLY A 85 18.93 -23.32 40.93
CA GLY A 85 18.19 -24.29 41.74
C GLY A 85 17.23 -25.20 40.96
N THR A 86 17.07 -25.02 39.64
CA THR A 86 16.23 -25.91 38.80
C THR A 86 16.84 -27.30 38.59
N GLY A 87 18.12 -27.50 38.93
CA GLY A 87 18.75 -28.84 38.88
C GLY A 87 18.90 -29.44 37.48
N THR A 88 18.94 -28.61 36.44
CA THR A 88 19.13 -29.06 35.04
C THR A 88 20.54 -29.60 34.83
N ILE A 89 20.64 -30.81 34.28
CA ILE A 89 21.90 -31.49 33.96
C ILE A 89 22.01 -31.57 32.43
N VAL A 90 23.21 -31.35 31.90
CA VAL A 90 23.53 -31.49 30.47
C VAL A 90 24.75 -32.38 30.32
N THR A 91 24.59 -33.49 29.61
CA THR A 91 25.61 -34.52 29.40
C THR A 91 26.01 -34.55 27.92
N PRO A 92 27.20 -34.06 27.53
CA PRO A 92 27.64 -34.10 26.13
C PRO A 92 28.12 -35.49 25.70
N GLU A 93 27.43 -36.07 24.71
CA GLU A 93 27.79 -37.28 23.99
C GLU A 93 28.23 -36.93 22.56
N GLY A 94 29.45 -36.39 22.43
CA GLY A 94 29.95 -35.89 21.14
C GLY A 94 29.19 -34.65 20.67
N ASN A 95 28.36 -34.80 19.64
CA ASN A 95 27.47 -33.74 19.13
C ASN A 95 26.09 -33.72 19.80
N ARG A 96 25.73 -34.77 20.55
CA ARG A 96 24.46 -34.89 21.28
C ARG A 96 24.62 -34.30 22.68
N PHE A 97 23.60 -33.59 23.16
CA PHE A 97 23.51 -33.08 24.53
C PHE A 97 22.27 -33.70 25.17
N ASP A 98 22.48 -34.68 26.04
CA ASP A 98 21.39 -35.28 26.82
C ASP A 98 21.07 -34.39 28.01
N ILE A 99 19.80 -33.99 28.09
CA ILE A 99 19.27 -33.05 29.08
C ILE A 99 18.42 -33.84 30.06
N ASP A 100 18.77 -33.78 31.34
CA ASP A 100 18.20 -34.58 32.43
C ASP A 100 18.13 -33.76 33.74
N GLY A 101 17.73 -34.39 34.84
CA GLY A 101 17.54 -33.77 36.13
C GLY A 101 16.28 -32.92 36.12
N GLY A 102 16.44 -31.60 36.27
CA GLY A 102 15.33 -30.67 36.33
C GLY A 102 14.54 -30.75 37.65
N THR A 103 13.50 -29.92 37.77
CA THR A 103 12.56 -29.95 38.90
C THR A 103 11.19 -30.36 38.40
N ARG A 104 10.44 -31.16 39.18
CA ARG A 104 9.07 -31.58 38.82
C ARG A 104 8.00 -30.84 39.63
N SER A 105 6.81 -30.74 39.06
CA SER A 105 5.57 -30.37 39.75
C SER A 105 5.12 -31.41 40.78
N SER A 106 4.18 -31.06 41.66
CA SER A 106 3.71 -31.98 42.72
C SER A 106 2.87 -33.17 42.20
N ASP A 107 2.17 -33.00 41.08
CA ASP A 107 1.55 -34.08 40.30
C ASP A 107 2.57 -34.91 39.48
N ARG A 108 3.80 -34.41 39.35
CA ARG A 108 4.93 -34.94 38.54
C ARG A 108 4.72 -34.94 37.02
N ALA A 109 3.62 -34.37 36.52
CA ALA A 109 3.29 -34.29 35.10
C ALA A 109 4.17 -33.26 34.34
N ASN A 110 4.64 -32.23 35.02
CA ASN A 110 5.47 -31.17 34.44
C ASN A 110 6.92 -31.28 34.91
N LEU A 111 7.86 -31.26 33.96
CA LEU A 111 9.31 -31.22 34.20
C LEU A 111 9.85 -29.87 33.75
N PHE A 112 10.60 -29.19 34.62
CA PHE A 112 11.14 -27.85 34.37
C PHE A 112 12.66 -27.88 34.22
N HIS A 113 13.17 -27.24 33.17
CA HIS A 113 14.59 -27.00 32.92
C HIS A 113 14.90 -25.51 32.76
N SER A 114 16.13 -25.13 33.07
CA SER A 114 16.60 -23.74 33.04
C SER A 114 18.03 -23.67 32.51
N PHE A 115 18.28 -22.74 31.59
CA PHE A 115 19.55 -22.58 30.89
C PHE A 115 20.03 -21.13 30.93
N THR A 116 21.32 -20.90 31.14
CA THR A 116 21.91 -19.58 30.91
C THR A 116 21.98 -19.29 29.41
N GLN A 117 22.42 -20.27 28.61
CA GLN A 117 22.44 -20.19 27.14
C GLN A 117 21.87 -21.48 26.56
N PHE A 118 21.06 -21.37 25.50
CA PHE A 118 20.49 -22.51 24.78
C PHE A 118 20.45 -22.21 23.28
N GLY A 119 21.25 -22.95 22.51
CA GLY A 119 21.33 -22.93 21.06
C GLY A 119 21.95 -24.22 20.53
N LEU A 120 21.99 -24.37 19.22
CA LEU A 120 22.57 -25.53 18.52
C LEU A 120 23.29 -25.07 17.27
N SER A 121 24.51 -25.58 17.06
CA SER A 121 25.17 -25.53 15.76
C SER A 121 24.60 -26.59 14.81
N GLN A 122 25.02 -26.56 13.54
CA GLN A 122 24.74 -27.65 12.62
C GLN A 122 25.27 -28.99 13.16
N ASP A 123 24.53 -30.07 12.86
CA ASP A 123 24.82 -31.45 13.27
C ASP A 123 24.86 -31.69 14.79
N GLN A 124 24.43 -30.73 15.62
CA GLN A 124 24.23 -30.90 17.06
C GLN A 124 22.78 -31.30 17.39
N ILE A 125 22.62 -32.04 18.50
CA ILE A 125 21.32 -32.54 18.96
C ILE A 125 21.09 -32.13 20.42
N ALA A 126 20.02 -31.39 20.73
CA ALA A 126 19.50 -31.25 22.09
C ALA A 126 18.47 -32.36 22.33
N ASN A 127 18.74 -33.29 23.24
CA ASN A 127 17.83 -34.42 23.51
C ASN A 127 17.35 -34.38 24.96
N PHE A 128 16.08 -34.01 25.16
CA PHE A 128 15.44 -34.03 26.46
C PHE A 128 15.04 -35.45 26.84
N LEU A 129 15.58 -35.95 27.95
CA LEU A 129 15.21 -37.27 28.48
C LEU A 129 13.86 -37.16 29.19
N SER A 130 12.92 -38.04 28.85
CA SER A 130 11.60 -38.10 29.48
C SER A 130 11.28 -39.48 30.05
N SER A 131 10.22 -39.52 30.83
CA SER A 131 9.65 -40.73 31.44
C SER A 131 8.14 -40.73 31.23
N PRO A 132 7.46 -41.88 31.11
CA PRO A 132 6.02 -41.94 30.79
C PRO A 132 5.07 -41.21 31.76
N SER A 133 5.55 -40.70 32.89
CA SER A 133 4.79 -39.86 33.82
C SER A 133 4.90 -38.35 33.57
N ILE A 134 5.63 -37.92 32.53
CA ILE A 134 5.81 -36.50 32.18
C ILE A 134 4.98 -36.21 30.93
N GLU A 135 4.01 -35.32 31.09
CA GLU A 135 3.19 -34.79 30.00
C GLU A 135 3.89 -33.61 29.32
N ASN A 136 4.51 -32.71 30.10
CA ASN A 136 5.07 -31.46 29.59
C ASN A 136 6.51 -31.22 30.10
N ILE A 137 7.41 -30.87 29.19
CA ILE A 137 8.75 -30.39 29.48
C ILE A 137 8.76 -28.88 29.22
N LEU A 138 9.10 -28.08 30.23
CA LEU A 138 9.12 -26.62 30.16
C LEU A 138 10.54 -26.10 30.35
N VAL A 139 11.03 -25.36 29.36
CA VAL A 139 12.39 -24.85 29.26
C VAL A 139 12.35 -23.33 29.32
N ARG A 140 13.18 -22.74 30.19
CA ARG A 140 13.46 -21.29 30.17
C ARG A 140 14.93 -21.00 29.89
N VAL A 141 15.19 -19.89 29.19
CA VAL A 141 16.53 -19.34 28.98
C VAL A 141 16.64 -18.01 29.74
N VAL A 142 17.68 -17.88 30.57
CA VAL A 142 17.77 -16.82 31.61
C VAL A 142 18.99 -15.90 31.48
N GLY A 143 19.93 -16.20 30.58
CA GLY A 143 21.16 -15.40 30.42
C GLY A 143 21.01 -14.09 29.64
N GLY A 144 19.83 -13.82 29.06
CA GLY A 144 19.56 -12.62 28.27
C GLY A 144 20.00 -12.67 26.81
N ASP A 145 20.73 -13.72 26.41
CA ASP A 145 21.05 -14.01 25.01
C ASP A 145 19.87 -14.69 24.29
N ARG A 146 19.71 -14.37 22.99
CA ARG A 146 18.80 -15.08 22.08
C ARG A 146 19.16 -16.56 21.95
N SER A 147 18.18 -17.40 21.65
CA SER A 147 18.42 -18.80 21.28
C SER A 147 18.69 -18.93 19.78
N ALA A 148 19.89 -19.35 19.40
CA ALA A 148 20.28 -19.61 18.01
C ALA A 148 20.38 -21.13 17.78
N ILE A 149 19.42 -21.69 17.05
CA ILE A 149 19.20 -23.13 16.89
C ILE A 149 19.35 -23.47 15.40
N ASN A 150 20.34 -24.28 15.03
CA ASN A 150 20.57 -24.72 13.65
C ASN A 150 20.88 -26.24 13.60
N GLY A 151 20.30 -27.00 14.55
CA GLY A 151 20.40 -28.45 14.68
C GLY A 151 19.12 -29.04 15.24
N LEU A 152 19.16 -30.32 15.64
CA LEU A 152 17.97 -31.09 16.03
C LEU A 152 17.59 -30.86 17.50
N ILE A 153 16.31 -30.55 17.76
CA ILE A 153 15.71 -30.70 19.10
C ILE A 153 14.89 -31.99 19.14
N GLN A 154 15.15 -32.84 20.14
CA GLN A 154 14.51 -34.14 20.32
C GLN A 154 13.95 -34.30 21.74
N VAL A 155 12.83 -35.03 21.86
CA VAL A 155 12.34 -35.54 23.15
C VAL A 155 12.40 -37.08 23.12
N SER A 156 13.09 -37.68 24.09
CA SER A 156 13.09 -39.13 24.31
C SER A 156 11.84 -39.56 25.08
N GLY A 157 10.68 -39.47 24.43
CA GLY A 157 9.36 -39.80 24.99
C GLY A 157 8.23 -38.97 24.37
N ASN A 158 6.99 -39.22 24.79
CA ASN A 158 5.79 -38.60 24.20
C ASN A 158 5.38 -37.28 24.88
N SER A 159 6.32 -36.56 25.50
CA SER A 159 6.03 -35.33 26.22
C SER A 159 6.00 -34.12 25.28
N ASN A 160 5.12 -33.17 25.57
CA ASN A 160 5.11 -31.85 24.97
C ASN A 160 6.38 -31.07 25.37
N LEU A 161 6.86 -30.15 24.52
CA LEU A 161 8.02 -29.32 24.81
C LEU A 161 7.70 -27.83 24.63
N PHE A 162 7.90 -27.05 25.69
CA PHE A 162 7.72 -25.60 25.73
C PHE A 162 9.09 -24.92 25.88
N LEU A 163 9.50 -24.10 24.91
CA LEU A 163 10.76 -23.35 24.91
C LEU A 163 10.49 -21.85 25.05
N MET A 164 10.85 -21.27 26.20
CA MET A 164 10.66 -19.86 26.53
C MET A 164 12.00 -19.10 26.56
N ASN A 165 12.20 -18.14 25.66
CA ASN A 165 13.32 -17.18 25.71
C ASN A 165 12.85 -15.76 25.36
N PRO A 166 12.69 -14.85 26.34
CA PRO A 166 12.29 -13.46 26.10
C PRO A 166 13.21 -12.65 25.16
N ALA A 167 14.49 -13.03 25.06
CA ALA A 167 15.47 -12.31 24.22
C ALA A 167 15.33 -12.60 22.72
N GLY A 168 14.51 -13.59 22.34
CA GLY A 168 14.26 -14.00 20.95
C GLY A 168 14.79 -15.38 20.61
N ILE A 169 14.24 -15.97 19.55
CA ILE A 169 14.56 -17.32 19.08
C ILE A 169 14.80 -17.29 17.56
N ILE A 170 15.89 -17.90 17.10
CA ILE A 170 16.18 -18.13 15.68
C ILE A 170 16.33 -19.63 15.44
N PHE A 171 15.45 -20.20 14.63
CA PHE A 171 15.69 -21.48 13.97
C PHE A 171 16.35 -21.19 12.61
N GLY A 172 17.65 -21.46 12.50
CA GLY A 172 18.40 -21.39 11.25
C GLY A 172 18.05 -22.57 10.33
N ALA A 173 18.40 -22.48 9.04
CA ALA A 173 17.94 -23.43 8.01
C ALA A 173 18.36 -24.91 8.21
N GLY A 174 19.30 -25.20 9.12
CA GLY A 174 19.66 -26.57 9.52
C GLY A 174 18.90 -27.10 10.75
N ALA A 175 17.99 -26.33 11.34
CA ALA A 175 17.20 -26.76 12.50
C ALA A 175 16.16 -27.84 12.12
N SER A 176 15.83 -28.70 13.07
CA SER A 176 14.78 -29.70 12.93
C SER A 176 14.23 -30.12 14.29
N LEU A 177 13.06 -30.78 14.28
CA LEU A 177 12.39 -31.26 15.48
C LEU A 177 12.13 -32.77 15.37
N ASN A 178 12.36 -33.51 16.45
CA ASN A 178 11.93 -34.89 16.65
C ASN A 178 11.18 -34.97 17.98
N ILE A 179 9.95 -34.47 17.98
CA ILE A 179 9.11 -34.30 19.15
C ILE A 179 7.80 -35.06 18.89
N PRO A 180 7.55 -36.19 19.58
CA PRO A 180 6.29 -36.95 19.45
C PRO A 180 5.10 -36.29 20.17
N GLY A 181 5.38 -35.34 21.08
CA GLY A 181 4.39 -34.45 21.69
C GLY A 181 4.22 -33.14 20.90
N SER A 182 3.40 -32.24 21.44
CA SER A 182 3.21 -30.88 20.92
C SER A 182 4.45 -30.01 21.20
N PHE A 183 4.77 -29.06 20.31
CA PHE A 183 5.88 -28.11 20.49
C PHE A 183 5.40 -26.66 20.57
N THR A 184 5.89 -25.91 21.55
CA THR A 184 5.66 -24.47 21.67
C THR A 184 6.99 -23.72 21.81
N ALA A 185 7.25 -22.75 20.95
CA ALA A 185 8.33 -21.77 21.13
C ALA A 185 7.75 -20.39 21.42
N THR A 186 8.28 -19.70 22.44
CA THR A 186 7.75 -18.41 22.88
C THR A 186 8.80 -17.44 23.41
N THR A 187 8.53 -16.15 23.25
CA THR A 187 9.29 -15.04 23.86
C THR A 187 8.52 -14.35 25.00
N ALA A 188 7.47 -15.00 25.51
CA ALA A 188 6.75 -14.57 26.71
C ALA A 188 7.66 -14.49 27.94
N ASN A 189 7.30 -13.63 28.90
CA ASN A 189 8.01 -13.47 30.16
C ASN A 189 7.60 -14.53 31.21
N ALA A 190 6.41 -15.13 31.06
CA ALA A 190 5.98 -16.27 31.88
C ALA A 190 4.97 -17.18 31.14
N ILE A 191 4.95 -18.47 31.49
CA ILE A 191 3.93 -19.45 31.10
C ILE A 191 2.99 -19.69 32.30
N GLY A 192 1.68 -19.67 32.06
CA GLY A 192 0.64 -19.75 33.07
C GLY A 192 -0.12 -21.09 33.08
N PHE A 193 -0.32 -21.60 34.29
CA PHE A 193 -1.05 -22.81 34.62
C PHE A 193 -2.35 -22.44 35.37
N PRO A 194 -3.50 -23.06 35.09
CA PRO A 194 -4.74 -22.81 35.82
C PRO A 194 -4.66 -23.35 37.26
N ASP A 195 -5.20 -22.62 38.22
CA ASP A 195 -5.25 -23.08 39.61
C ASP A 195 -6.38 -24.11 39.81
N ALA A 196 -6.02 -25.33 40.23
CA ALA A 196 -6.94 -26.45 40.43
C ALA A 196 -8.03 -26.21 41.51
N MET A 197 -7.87 -25.22 42.40
CA MET A 197 -8.88 -24.84 43.39
C MET A 197 -9.70 -23.60 42.98
N ASN A 198 -9.20 -22.80 42.04
CA ASN A 198 -9.91 -21.65 41.47
C ASN A 198 -9.43 -21.39 40.03
N PRO A 199 -10.08 -21.94 38.99
CA PRO A 199 -9.61 -21.84 37.60
C PRO A 199 -9.46 -20.41 37.04
N ALA A 200 -9.96 -19.37 37.72
CA ALA A 200 -9.72 -17.97 37.38
C ALA A 200 -8.35 -17.43 37.88
N SER A 201 -7.70 -18.12 38.82
CA SER A 201 -6.34 -17.84 39.27
C SER A 201 -5.32 -18.54 38.37
N ILE A 202 -4.21 -17.85 38.05
CA ILE A 202 -3.13 -18.38 37.21
C ILE A 202 -1.83 -18.44 38.01
N ARG A 203 -1.14 -19.58 37.93
CA ARG A 203 0.16 -19.84 38.56
C ARG A 203 1.26 -19.74 37.50
N TRP A 204 2.31 -18.97 37.75
CA TRP A 204 3.28 -18.56 36.72
C TRP A 204 4.63 -19.28 36.82
N PHE A 205 5.06 -19.88 35.70
CA PHE A 205 6.44 -20.25 35.39
C PHE A 205 7.12 -19.07 34.72
N ASN A 206 7.88 -18.28 35.50
CA ASN A 206 8.53 -17.06 35.04
C ASN A 206 9.87 -17.36 34.36
N ALA A 207 10.20 -16.63 33.29
CA ALA A 207 11.51 -16.69 32.64
C ALA A 207 12.64 -16.18 33.55
N THR A 208 12.38 -15.14 34.34
CA THR A 208 13.33 -14.55 35.28
C THR A 208 12.92 -14.77 36.74
N GLY A 209 13.89 -14.90 37.65
CA GLY A 209 13.64 -15.06 39.09
C GLY A 209 13.29 -16.49 39.53
N SER A 210 12.79 -16.62 40.76
CA SER A 210 12.45 -17.91 41.40
C SER A 210 11.03 -18.38 41.07
N ASN A 211 10.85 -19.68 40.83
CA ASN A 211 9.54 -20.30 40.59
C ASN A 211 9.16 -21.30 41.69
N ASN A 212 7.88 -21.37 42.05
CA ASN A 212 7.35 -22.41 42.93
C ASN A 212 6.93 -23.64 42.10
N TYR A 213 7.92 -24.43 41.66
CA TYR A 213 7.71 -25.58 40.78
C TYR A 213 6.64 -26.57 41.26
N ALA A 214 6.58 -26.83 42.57
CA ALA A 214 5.60 -27.75 43.16
C ALA A 214 4.15 -27.32 42.91
N ALA A 215 3.88 -26.02 42.75
CA ALA A 215 2.54 -25.47 42.50
C ALA A 215 2.14 -25.44 41.02
N LEU A 216 3.07 -25.65 40.08
CA LEU A 216 2.82 -25.58 38.64
C LEU A 216 2.30 -26.93 38.11
N VAL A 217 1.06 -27.24 38.46
CA VAL A 217 0.35 -28.51 38.17
C VAL A 217 -0.61 -28.37 36.99
N GLY A 218 -0.94 -29.48 36.34
CA GLY A 218 -1.81 -29.53 35.16
C GLY A 218 -1.16 -28.95 33.89
N THR A 219 -1.96 -28.77 32.83
CA THR A 219 -1.45 -28.34 31.52
C THR A 219 -1.17 -26.82 31.46
N PRO A 220 -0.01 -26.37 30.97
CA PRO A 220 0.22 -24.95 30.68
C PRO A 220 -0.65 -24.50 29.49
N ARG A 221 -1.32 -23.35 29.61
CA ARG A 221 -2.24 -22.83 28.57
C ARG A 221 -2.19 -21.30 28.35
N THR A 222 -1.43 -20.58 29.16
CA THR A 222 -1.38 -19.11 29.12
C THR A 222 0.06 -18.61 28.92
N PHE A 223 0.24 -17.47 28.28
CA PHE A 223 1.54 -16.82 28.04
C PHE A 223 1.41 -15.33 28.38
N ALA A 224 2.26 -14.82 29.26
CA ALA A 224 2.24 -13.42 29.69
C ALA A 224 3.45 -12.64 29.17
N PHE A 225 3.17 -11.53 28.50
CA PHE A 225 4.12 -10.53 28.04
C PHE A 225 4.04 -9.35 29.02
N THR A 226 4.93 -9.35 30.02
CA THR A 226 4.88 -8.47 31.20
C THR A 226 5.82 -7.27 31.11
N THR A 227 6.41 -7.05 29.92
CA THR A 227 7.24 -5.90 29.58
C THR A 227 6.41 -4.88 28.77
N PRO A 228 6.65 -3.57 28.96
CA PRO A 228 5.99 -2.52 28.16
C PRO A 228 6.71 -2.23 26.83
N GLN A 229 7.94 -2.73 26.63
CA GLN A 229 8.60 -2.73 25.32
C GLN A 229 8.04 -3.85 24.44
N THR A 230 8.29 -3.77 23.13
CA THR A 230 8.06 -4.87 22.18
C THR A 230 8.77 -6.15 22.66
N PRO A 231 8.08 -7.31 22.76
CA PRO A 231 8.73 -8.58 23.11
C PRO A 231 9.71 -9.06 22.03
N GLY A 232 10.59 -10.00 22.39
CA GLY A 232 11.55 -10.59 21.46
C GLY A 232 10.88 -11.28 20.26
N ALA A 233 11.55 -11.29 19.12
CA ALA A 233 11.04 -11.92 17.89
C ALA A 233 11.39 -13.42 17.80
N ILE A 234 10.58 -14.17 17.05
CA ILE A 234 10.86 -15.54 16.62
C ILE A 234 11.10 -15.51 15.11
N VAL A 235 12.24 -16.05 14.66
CA VAL A 235 12.56 -16.22 13.24
C VAL A 235 12.78 -17.70 12.98
N ASN A 236 12.11 -18.25 11.96
CA ASN A 236 12.32 -19.62 11.50
C ASN A 236 12.69 -19.63 10.01
N LEU A 237 13.81 -20.28 9.69
CA LEU A 237 14.33 -20.48 8.35
C LEU A 237 14.34 -21.98 7.94
N ALA A 238 13.87 -22.87 8.82
CA ALA A 238 13.87 -24.32 8.65
C ALA A 238 12.46 -24.91 8.51
N GLN A 239 12.38 -26.10 7.91
CA GLN A 239 11.13 -26.85 7.84
C GLN A 239 10.87 -27.47 9.22
N LEU A 240 9.94 -26.92 10.00
CA LEU A 240 9.60 -27.41 11.33
C LEU A 240 8.37 -28.32 11.25
N ALA A 241 8.57 -29.60 11.56
CA ALA A 241 7.53 -30.62 11.56
C ALA A 241 7.45 -31.31 12.93
N VAL A 242 6.24 -31.63 13.37
CA VAL A 242 5.94 -32.31 14.64
C VAL A 242 4.79 -33.31 14.47
N GLN A 243 4.62 -34.22 15.45
CA GLN A 243 3.57 -35.25 15.45
C GLN A 243 2.28 -34.81 16.13
N GLN A 244 2.26 -33.62 16.72
CA GLN A 244 1.10 -32.98 17.35
C GLN A 244 1.18 -31.46 17.16
N ASN A 245 0.41 -30.68 17.91
CA ASN A 245 0.27 -29.23 17.80
C ASN A 245 1.61 -28.45 17.78
N LEU A 246 1.66 -27.40 16.94
CA LEU A 246 2.82 -26.54 16.72
C LEU A 246 2.50 -25.07 17.03
N SER A 247 3.13 -24.50 18.05
CA SER A 247 2.86 -23.12 18.50
C SER A 247 4.09 -22.20 18.45
N LEU A 248 3.95 -21.03 17.81
CA LEU A 248 4.99 -19.98 17.75
C LEU A 248 4.41 -18.64 18.23
N ILE A 249 4.79 -18.19 19.44
CA ILE A 249 4.14 -17.06 20.13
C ILE A 249 5.18 -16.04 20.62
N GLY A 250 5.32 -14.88 19.96
CA GLY A 250 6.32 -13.87 20.32
C GLY A 250 5.94 -12.42 19.99
N GLY A 251 6.88 -11.47 20.08
CA GLY A 251 6.60 -10.06 19.74
C GLY A 251 6.52 -9.75 18.25
N THR A 252 7.06 -10.64 17.42
CA THR A 252 7.02 -10.66 15.95
C THR A 252 7.39 -12.08 15.53
N VAL A 253 6.71 -12.69 14.57
CA VAL A 253 6.98 -14.09 14.16
C VAL A 253 7.21 -14.17 12.66
N VAL A 254 8.38 -14.66 12.23
CA VAL A 254 8.81 -14.69 10.84
C VAL A 254 9.28 -16.09 10.46
N SER A 255 8.36 -16.95 10.03
CA SER A 255 8.64 -18.29 9.54
C SER A 255 8.75 -18.33 8.02
N LEU A 256 9.97 -18.18 7.51
CA LEU A 256 10.29 -18.42 6.10
C LEU A 256 10.51 -19.91 5.82
N GLY A 257 10.77 -20.73 6.83
CA GLY A 257 10.63 -22.18 6.71
C GLY A 257 9.17 -22.63 6.80
N SER A 258 8.83 -23.75 6.15
CA SER A 258 7.48 -24.33 6.22
C SER A 258 7.17 -24.88 7.62
N LEU A 259 5.90 -24.91 7.96
CA LEU A 259 5.41 -25.36 9.27
C LEU A 259 4.40 -26.49 9.08
N THR A 260 4.55 -27.58 9.84
CA THR A 260 3.80 -28.82 9.57
C THR A 260 3.43 -29.57 10.85
N ALA A 261 2.14 -29.85 11.02
CA ALA A 261 1.57 -30.67 12.10
C ALA A 261 0.45 -31.54 11.48
N PRO A 262 0.75 -32.75 11.00
CA PRO A 262 -0.19 -33.49 10.15
C PRO A 262 -1.40 -34.03 10.92
N GLY A 263 -2.52 -33.29 10.89
CA GLY A 263 -3.74 -33.61 11.65
C GLY A 263 -3.87 -32.90 13.01
N ASP A 264 -2.97 -31.98 13.33
CA ASP A 264 -2.92 -31.28 14.64
C ASP A 264 -2.74 -29.76 14.46
N ASP A 265 -3.06 -28.97 15.48
CA ASP A 265 -3.24 -27.52 15.34
C ASP A 265 -1.92 -26.75 15.17
N ILE A 266 -1.92 -25.75 14.29
CA ILE A 266 -0.81 -24.80 14.11
C ILE A 266 -1.26 -23.41 14.57
N ALA A 267 -0.69 -22.92 15.68
CA ALA A 267 -1.03 -21.63 16.28
C ALA A 267 0.15 -20.66 16.21
N ILE A 268 -0.04 -19.50 15.59
CA ILE A 268 1.04 -18.52 15.36
C ILE A 268 0.53 -17.15 15.78
N ALA A 269 1.19 -16.53 16.77
CA ALA A 269 0.77 -15.26 17.32
C ALA A 269 1.93 -14.26 17.48
N SER A 270 1.78 -13.05 16.93
CA SER A 270 2.55 -11.89 17.36
C SER A 270 1.77 -11.06 18.39
N VAL A 271 2.47 -10.64 19.44
CA VAL A 271 1.85 -10.15 20.68
C VAL A 271 2.51 -8.84 21.13
N GLY A 272 1.71 -7.89 21.60
CA GLY A 272 2.21 -6.63 22.14
C GLY A 272 2.92 -6.79 23.49
N GLY A 273 3.50 -5.68 23.97
CA GLY A 273 3.81 -5.54 25.38
C GLY A 273 2.54 -5.53 26.24
N GLU A 274 2.69 -5.71 27.55
CA GLU A 274 1.60 -5.75 28.55
C GLU A 274 0.34 -6.54 28.09
N SER A 275 0.57 -7.74 27.55
CA SER A 275 -0.46 -8.58 26.93
C SER A 275 -0.43 -10.02 27.45
N MET A 276 -1.55 -10.73 27.34
CA MET A 276 -1.72 -12.13 27.70
C MET A 276 -2.32 -12.92 26.53
N VAL A 277 -1.74 -14.07 26.21
CA VAL A 277 -2.32 -15.04 25.26
C VAL A 277 -2.80 -16.27 26.01
N ARG A 278 -4.00 -16.75 25.71
CA ARG A 278 -4.48 -18.09 26.09
C ARG A 278 -4.60 -18.95 24.84
N ILE A 279 -4.07 -20.17 24.90
CA ILE A 279 -4.47 -21.26 24.00
C ILE A 279 -5.70 -21.92 24.64
N SER A 280 -6.73 -22.21 23.86
CA SER A 280 -7.97 -22.83 24.34
C SER A 280 -7.84 -24.36 24.39
N GLN A 281 -8.90 -25.12 24.09
CA GLN A 281 -8.89 -26.58 24.16
C GLN A 281 -9.02 -27.17 22.75
N PRO A 282 -8.38 -28.33 22.46
CA PRO A 282 -8.53 -29.01 21.18
C PRO A 282 -10.00 -29.20 20.80
N GLY A 283 -10.33 -28.95 19.54
CA GLY A 283 -11.72 -28.99 19.05
C GLY A 283 -12.57 -27.74 19.35
N SER A 284 -11.97 -26.65 19.83
CA SER A 284 -12.64 -25.34 19.91
C SER A 284 -12.26 -24.44 18.72
N PRO A 285 -13.22 -23.88 17.96
CA PRO A 285 -12.93 -23.07 16.77
C PRO A 285 -12.25 -21.71 17.07
N LEU A 286 -12.13 -21.33 18.34
CA LEU A 286 -11.36 -20.19 18.82
C LEU A 286 -10.19 -20.73 19.65
N SER A 287 -9.11 -21.16 18.99
CA SER A 287 -7.95 -21.78 19.66
C SER A 287 -7.03 -20.79 20.38
N LEU A 288 -7.07 -19.49 20.05
CA LEU A 288 -6.14 -18.49 20.57
C LEU A 288 -6.83 -17.16 20.89
N GLU A 289 -6.70 -16.72 22.15
CA GLU A 289 -7.30 -15.50 22.71
C GLU A 289 -6.18 -14.55 23.18
N VAL A 290 -6.15 -13.31 22.66
CA VAL A 290 -5.19 -12.26 23.08
C VAL A 290 -5.94 -11.19 23.87
N THR A 291 -5.47 -10.86 25.07
CA THR A 291 -6.10 -9.91 26.00
C THR A 291 -5.08 -8.96 26.63
N PRO A 292 -5.48 -7.74 27.06
CA PRO A 292 -4.61 -6.87 27.86
C PRO A 292 -4.22 -7.54 29.19
N LEU A 293 -2.99 -7.34 29.66
CA LEU A 293 -2.49 -7.96 30.87
C LEU A 293 -3.25 -7.45 32.12
N PRO A 294 -3.92 -8.32 32.91
CA PRO A 294 -4.62 -7.91 34.11
C PRO A 294 -3.67 -7.30 35.14
N ALA A 295 -4.15 -6.27 35.85
CA ALA A 295 -3.37 -5.55 36.86
C ALA A 295 -2.89 -6.41 38.05
N SER A 296 -3.40 -7.64 38.19
CA SER A 296 -2.96 -8.65 39.15
C SER A 296 -1.70 -9.42 38.75
N VAL A 297 -1.24 -9.32 37.49
CA VAL A 297 0.01 -9.98 37.05
C VAL A 297 1.21 -9.05 37.30
N PRO A 298 2.28 -9.51 37.98
CA PRO A 298 3.45 -8.68 38.23
C PRO A 298 4.18 -8.26 36.93
N ARG A 299 4.18 -6.95 36.66
CA ARG A 299 5.06 -6.32 35.66
C ARG A 299 6.52 -6.54 36.07
N SER A 300 7.36 -6.98 35.13
CA SER A 300 8.77 -7.31 35.41
C SER A 300 9.69 -6.13 35.06
N PRO A 301 10.25 -5.39 36.05
CA PRO A 301 10.96 -4.13 35.80
C PRO A 301 12.41 -4.31 35.32
N SER A 302 12.86 -5.54 35.07
CA SER A 302 14.29 -5.87 34.88
C SER A 302 14.53 -7.12 34.02
N ALA A 303 13.78 -7.30 32.93
CA ALA A 303 14.23 -8.18 31.85
C ALA A 303 15.36 -7.51 31.06
N SER A 304 16.30 -8.29 30.51
CA SER A 304 17.24 -7.80 29.50
C SER A 304 16.47 -7.30 28.27
N LEU A 305 16.85 -6.14 27.73
CA LEU A 305 16.20 -5.58 26.53
C LEU A 305 16.23 -6.61 25.38
N PRO A 306 15.08 -7.01 24.82
CA PRO A 306 15.04 -7.98 23.74
C PRO A 306 15.70 -7.42 22.47
N LEU A 307 16.36 -8.27 21.71
CA LEU A 307 16.98 -7.87 20.44
C LEU A 307 15.90 -7.66 19.38
N PHE A 308 15.84 -6.46 18.81
CA PHE A 308 14.94 -6.13 17.71
C PHE A 308 15.28 -6.98 16.47
N LEU A 309 14.28 -7.24 15.61
CA LEU A 309 14.46 -8.07 14.40
C LEU A 309 15.68 -7.71 13.53
N PRO A 310 16.06 -6.43 13.30
CA PRO A 310 17.31 -6.10 12.61
C PRO A 310 18.56 -6.63 13.32
N GLN A 311 18.65 -6.44 14.65
CA GLN A 311 19.76 -6.91 15.48
C GLN A 311 19.82 -8.45 15.52
N LEU A 312 18.64 -9.08 15.57
CA LEU A 312 18.47 -10.52 15.50
C LEU A 312 19.01 -11.09 14.17
N LEU A 313 18.84 -10.36 13.05
CA LEU A 313 19.37 -10.75 11.74
C LEU A 313 20.85 -10.38 11.52
N THR A 314 21.34 -9.24 12.05
CA THR A 314 22.72 -8.78 11.81
C THR A 314 23.77 -9.36 12.77
N GLY A 315 23.36 -9.93 13.90
CA GLY A 315 24.27 -10.46 14.93
C GLY A 315 25.00 -11.75 14.56
N GLY A 316 25.72 -11.79 13.43
CA GLY A 316 26.45 -12.91 12.81
C GLY A 316 26.57 -14.24 13.57
N GLY A 317 26.01 -15.31 13.00
CA GLY A 317 26.17 -16.68 13.52
C GLY A 317 25.40 -17.77 12.77
N ILE A 318 24.30 -17.41 12.11
CA ILE A 318 23.56 -18.25 11.16
C ILE A 318 23.75 -17.64 9.77
N GLY A 319 23.86 -18.48 8.74
CA GLY A 319 24.04 -18.02 7.36
C GLY A 319 22.89 -17.10 6.91
N ASN A 320 23.23 -16.04 6.17
CA ASN A 320 22.31 -14.97 5.76
C ASN A 320 20.91 -15.51 5.43
N ALA A 321 19.87 -14.97 6.08
CA ALA A 321 18.49 -15.20 5.67
C ALA A 321 18.28 -14.62 4.27
N THR A 322 18.44 -15.42 3.22
CA THR A 322 18.46 -14.97 1.81
C THR A 322 17.16 -14.32 1.35
N GLU A 323 16.10 -14.47 2.14
CA GLU A 323 14.76 -13.94 1.90
C GLU A 323 14.43 -12.71 2.79
N LEU A 324 15.35 -12.27 3.67
CA LEU A 324 15.24 -11.04 4.46
C LEU A 324 16.45 -10.14 4.26
N THR A 325 16.22 -8.85 4.08
CA THR A 325 17.27 -7.82 4.02
C THR A 325 17.04 -6.76 5.06
N VAL A 326 18.12 -6.33 5.73
CA VAL A 326 18.13 -5.11 6.53
C VAL A 326 18.72 -4.00 5.66
N ASN A 327 17.99 -2.91 5.48
CA ASN A 327 18.47 -1.79 4.67
C ASN A 327 19.35 -0.81 5.47
N SER A 328 19.91 0.20 4.81
CA SER A 328 20.79 1.20 5.43
C SER A 328 20.10 2.13 6.45
N ALA A 329 18.77 2.04 6.60
CA ALA A 329 17.99 2.71 7.64
C ALA A 329 17.60 1.77 8.80
N GLY A 330 18.01 0.49 8.74
CA GLY A 330 17.69 -0.53 9.75
C GLY A 330 16.34 -1.22 9.55
N GLU A 331 15.58 -0.92 8.49
CA GLU A 331 14.30 -1.59 8.21
C GLU A 331 14.53 -3.02 7.72
N VAL A 332 13.71 -3.97 8.20
CA VAL A 332 13.67 -5.34 7.68
C VAL A 332 12.69 -5.43 6.52
N LYS A 333 13.11 -6.01 5.39
CA LYS A 333 12.27 -6.23 4.21
C LYS A 333 12.43 -7.63 3.63
N LEU A 334 11.32 -8.20 3.20
CA LEU A 334 11.27 -9.43 2.42
C LEU A 334 11.89 -9.21 1.03
N VAL A 335 12.78 -10.12 0.64
CA VAL A 335 13.46 -10.06 -0.67
C VAL A 335 12.47 -10.45 -1.77
N GLY A 336 12.55 -9.76 -2.92
CA GLY A 336 11.66 -9.99 -4.06
C GLY A 336 10.32 -9.25 -3.96
N SER A 337 9.64 -9.29 -2.80
CA SER A 337 8.38 -8.55 -2.60
C SER A 337 8.58 -7.12 -2.09
N GLY A 338 9.66 -6.84 -1.35
CA GLY A 338 9.96 -5.51 -0.78
C GLY A 338 9.10 -5.13 0.43
N ILE A 339 8.19 -6.02 0.87
CA ILE A 339 7.31 -5.83 2.03
C ILE A 339 8.16 -5.63 3.29
N ARG A 340 7.85 -4.59 4.07
CA ARG A 340 8.44 -4.34 5.40
C ARG A 340 7.93 -5.36 6.40
N VAL A 341 8.79 -5.79 7.31
CA VAL A 341 8.42 -6.58 8.49
C VAL A 341 8.63 -5.72 9.72
N ASN A 342 7.53 -5.38 10.39
CA ASN A 342 7.46 -4.46 11.50
C ASN A 342 7.33 -5.22 12.84
N ALA A 343 7.36 -4.47 13.94
CA ALA A 343 7.00 -5.00 15.24
C ALA A 343 5.50 -5.39 15.25
N GLY A 344 5.16 -6.56 15.77
CA GLY A 344 3.78 -7.05 15.78
C GLY A 344 3.34 -7.78 14.49
N ASP A 345 4.20 -7.97 13.49
CA ASP A 345 3.83 -8.72 12.28
C ASP A 345 3.98 -10.24 12.46
N VAL A 346 3.14 -10.99 11.72
CA VAL A 346 3.31 -12.42 11.45
C VAL A 346 3.61 -12.61 9.96
N VAL A 347 4.72 -13.25 9.65
CA VAL A 347 5.10 -13.64 8.29
C VAL A 347 5.32 -15.15 8.25
N VAL A 348 4.66 -15.86 7.34
CA VAL A 348 4.75 -17.32 7.22
C VAL A 348 4.88 -17.78 5.76
N ARG A 349 5.64 -18.85 5.51
CA ARG A 349 5.63 -19.64 4.27
C ARG A 349 5.07 -21.03 4.57
N ASP A 350 4.19 -21.52 3.70
CA ASP A 350 3.67 -22.89 3.63
C ASP A 350 3.34 -23.54 4.98
N VAL A 351 2.09 -23.32 5.44
CA VAL A 351 1.55 -23.86 6.68
C VAL A 351 0.64 -25.05 6.38
N VAL A 352 0.97 -26.24 6.90
CA VAL A 352 0.34 -27.50 6.52
C VAL A 352 -0.17 -28.27 7.75
N GLY A 353 -1.49 -28.25 7.97
CA GLY A 353 -2.21 -29.01 9.00
C GLY A 353 -2.93 -30.27 8.48
N GLN A 354 -2.85 -30.52 7.17
CA GLN A 354 -3.42 -31.70 6.49
C GLN A 354 -3.13 -33.01 7.23
N ALA A 355 -4.18 -33.77 7.56
CA ALA A 355 -4.04 -35.09 8.15
C ALA A 355 -3.38 -36.07 7.18
N VAL A 356 -2.42 -36.86 7.68
CA VAL A 356 -1.77 -37.96 6.95
C VAL A 356 -2.08 -39.25 7.69
N GLN A 357 -3.04 -40.04 7.21
CA GLN A 357 -3.47 -41.30 7.83
C GLN A 357 -2.36 -42.37 7.78
N PRO A 358 -1.93 -42.93 8.92
CA PRO A 358 -1.21 -44.19 9.01
C PRO A 358 -2.19 -45.31 9.40
N ASP A 359 -2.53 -46.16 8.43
CA ASP A 359 -3.22 -47.46 8.57
C ASP A 359 -4.33 -47.59 9.65
N PHE A 360 -5.59 -47.40 9.22
CA PHE A 360 -6.81 -47.89 9.91
C PHE A 360 -7.08 -47.35 11.33
N VAL A 361 -7.14 -46.02 11.46
CA VAL A 361 -7.64 -45.32 12.66
C VAL A 361 -8.99 -44.63 12.34
N PRO A 362 -9.98 -44.58 13.26
CA PRO A 362 -11.26 -43.84 13.09
C PRO A 362 -11.07 -42.38 12.66
N PRO A 363 -12.11 -41.73 12.08
CA PRO A 363 -11.97 -40.48 11.33
C PRO A 363 -11.23 -39.38 12.10
N LEU A 364 -10.17 -38.85 11.47
CA LEU A 364 -9.42 -37.70 11.95
C LEU A 364 -9.95 -36.44 11.25
N VAL A 365 -10.22 -35.40 12.03
CA VAL A 365 -10.30 -34.03 11.50
C VAL A 365 -8.87 -33.56 11.23
N SER A 366 -8.63 -32.84 10.14
CA SER A 366 -7.31 -32.20 9.92
C SER A 366 -7.11 -31.00 10.86
N GLY A 367 -5.86 -30.67 11.19
CA GLY A 367 -5.55 -29.68 12.23
C GLY A 367 -5.98 -28.26 11.90
N PHE A 368 -6.36 -27.48 12.93
CA PHE A 368 -6.77 -26.09 12.78
C PHE A 368 -5.56 -25.16 12.62
N VAL A 369 -5.56 -24.28 11.62
CA VAL A 369 -4.52 -23.25 11.45
C VAL A 369 -5.03 -21.90 11.96
N ASN A 370 -4.31 -21.31 12.92
CA ASN A 370 -4.72 -20.11 13.62
C ASN A 370 -3.59 -19.08 13.62
N LEU A 371 -3.75 -17.99 12.85
CA LEU A 371 -2.78 -16.89 12.78
C LEU A 371 -3.35 -15.64 13.44
N SER A 372 -2.61 -15.02 14.37
CA SER A 372 -3.00 -13.79 15.05
C SER A 372 -1.88 -12.75 15.01
N ALA A 373 -2.20 -11.50 14.68
CA ALA A 373 -1.22 -10.42 14.67
C ALA A 373 -1.70 -9.10 15.28
N THR A 374 -0.83 -8.47 16.07
CA THR A 374 -1.00 -7.09 16.57
C THR A 374 -0.58 -6.03 15.54
N GLY A 375 0.06 -6.44 14.44
CA GLY A 375 0.28 -5.69 13.21
C GLY A 375 -0.41 -6.41 12.03
N SER A 376 0.36 -6.78 11.01
CA SER A 376 -0.12 -7.44 9.79
C SER A 376 0.17 -8.95 9.76
N ILE A 377 -0.59 -9.70 8.94
CA ILE A 377 -0.29 -11.09 8.56
C ILE A 377 0.16 -11.13 7.10
N THR A 378 1.25 -11.82 6.80
CA THR A 378 1.72 -12.09 5.42
C THR A 378 2.03 -13.57 5.21
N VAL A 379 1.37 -14.19 4.22
CA VAL A 379 1.59 -15.57 3.79
C VAL A 379 2.31 -15.57 2.45
N LEU A 380 3.46 -16.26 2.36
CA LEU A 380 4.35 -16.32 1.19
C LEU A 380 4.13 -17.56 0.31
N GLY A 381 3.09 -18.33 0.60
CA GLY A 381 2.85 -19.67 0.07
C GLY A 381 1.37 -20.05 0.19
N LYS A 382 1.08 -21.30 0.57
CA LYS A 382 -0.29 -21.76 0.88
C LYS A 382 -0.53 -21.97 2.38
N ILE A 383 -1.81 -22.00 2.76
CA ILE A 383 -2.29 -22.67 3.97
C ILE A 383 -3.06 -23.91 3.51
N ASP A 384 -2.74 -25.09 4.05
CA ASP A 384 -3.34 -26.36 3.64
C ASP A 384 -3.68 -27.26 4.82
N THR A 385 -4.99 -27.44 5.03
CA THR A 385 -5.63 -28.31 6.02
C THR A 385 -6.60 -29.28 5.34
N SER A 386 -6.46 -29.45 4.02
CA SER A 386 -7.33 -30.31 3.21
C SER A 386 -7.10 -31.81 3.49
N THR A 387 -8.09 -32.64 3.18
CA THR A 387 -7.99 -34.11 3.34
C THR A 387 -8.53 -34.85 2.12
N THR A 388 -7.82 -35.91 1.72
CA THR A 388 -8.18 -36.82 0.62
C THR A 388 -8.54 -38.23 1.11
N PHE A 389 -8.82 -38.36 2.41
CA PHE A 389 -9.03 -39.65 3.10
C PHE A 389 -10.49 -39.80 3.55
N ALA A 390 -11.05 -41.00 3.34
CA ALA A 390 -12.43 -41.35 3.69
C ALA A 390 -12.81 -40.97 5.14
N ASP A 391 -14.06 -40.54 5.31
CA ASP A 391 -14.70 -40.10 6.56
C ASP A 391 -14.03 -38.94 7.34
N ASN A 392 -12.89 -38.43 6.87
CA ASN A 392 -12.19 -37.29 7.50
C ASN A 392 -12.76 -35.93 7.06
N ALA A 393 -12.99 -35.03 8.03
CA ALA A 393 -13.25 -33.61 7.77
C ALA A 393 -11.94 -32.82 7.63
N ALA A 394 -11.97 -31.74 6.86
CA ALA A 394 -10.82 -30.83 6.74
C ALA A 394 -10.76 -29.84 7.92
N GLY A 395 -9.56 -29.30 8.18
CA GLY A 395 -9.34 -28.38 9.31
C GLY A 395 -9.69 -26.94 8.96
N SER A 396 -10.27 -26.18 9.89
CA SER A 396 -10.60 -24.77 9.66
C SER A 396 -9.37 -23.85 9.76
N VAL A 397 -9.42 -22.72 9.06
CA VAL A 397 -8.36 -21.70 9.01
C VAL A 397 -8.89 -20.37 9.55
N THR A 398 -8.36 -19.93 10.68
CA THR A 398 -8.70 -18.65 11.31
C THR A 398 -7.52 -17.68 11.22
N MET A 399 -7.76 -16.46 10.75
CA MET A 399 -6.75 -15.39 10.71
C MET A 399 -7.31 -14.08 11.25
N SER A 400 -6.62 -13.47 12.21
CA SER A 400 -7.04 -12.20 12.84
C SER A 400 -5.85 -11.24 12.96
N ALA A 401 -5.89 -10.14 12.21
CA ALA A 401 -4.85 -9.11 12.22
C ALA A 401 -5.42 -7.76 12.65
N PHE A 402 -4.62 -6.98 13.39
CA PHE A 402 -4.93 -5.58 13.63
C PHE A 402 -4.93 -4.80 12.31
N SER A 403 -3.95 -5.02 11.43
CA SER A 403 -3.79 -4.36 10.13
C SER A 403 -3.98 -5.34 8.96
N ASP A 404 -3.25 -5.17 7.85
CA ASP A 404 -3.45 -5.94 6.62
C ASP A 404 -3.24 -7.46 6.77
N ILE A 405 -4.00 -8.24 5.99
CA ILE A 405 -3.79 -9.68 5.77
C ILE A 405 -3.49 -9.91 4.29
N ASN A 406 -2.28 -10.37 3.99
CA ASN A 406 -1.78 -10.54 2.62
C ASN A 406 -1.37 -11.99 2.35
N ILE A 407 -1.97 -12.66 1.37
CA ILE A 407 -1.47 -13.93 0.80
C ILE A 407 -0.88 -13.61 -0.58
N LEU A 408 0.41 -13.86 -0.75
CA LEU A 408 1.15 -13.48 -1.96
C LEU A 408 1.10 -14.57 -3.04
N ASN A 409 1.23 -14.14 -4.30
CA ASN A 409 1.17 -15.03 -5.45
C ASN A 409 2.42 -15.93 -5.53
N SER A 410 2.27 -17.16 -5.08
CA SER A 410 3.17 -18.28 -5.38
C SER A 410 2.44 -19.30 -6.27
N PRO A 411 3.15 -20.15 -7.05
CA PRO A 411 2.51 -21.22 -7.79
C PRO A 411 1.82 -22.22 -6.85
N GLY A 412 0.48 -22.14 -6.77
CA GLY A 412 -0.33 -22.91 -5.81
C GLY A 412 -0.63 -22.18 -4.48
N GLY A 413 -0.35 -20.87 -4.39
CA GLY A 413 -0.73 -20.03 -3.25
C GLY A 413 -2.26 -19.90 -3.11
N GLY A 414 -2.72 -19.84 -1.86
CA GLY A 414 -4.14 -19.88 -1.52
C GLY A 414 -4.39 -20.49 -0.15
N ILE A 415 -5.67 -20.78 0.13
CA ILE A 415 -6.13 -21.46 1.34
C ILE A 415 -6.91 -22.70 0.91
N PHE A 416 -6.53 -23.87 1.41
CA PHE A 416 -7.09 -25.16 1.02
C PHE A 416 -7.59 -25.91 2.27
N THR A 417 -8.90 -25.90 2.44
CA THR A 417 -9.66 -26.55 3.52
C THR A 417 -10.68 -27.55 2.96
N ASN A 418 -10.48 -28.03 1.74
CA ASN A 418 -11.39 -28.96 1.06
C ASN A 418 -11.28 -30.41 1.57
N SER A 419 -12.35 -31.19 1.44
CA SER A 419 -12.37 -32.62 1.78
C SER A 419 -12.89 -33.48 0.62
N ASP A 420 -12.33 -34.68 0.44
CA ASP A 420 -12.86 -35.67 -0.50
C ASP A 420 -14.06 -36.46 0.06
N SER A 421 -14.36 -36.39 1.36
CA SER A 421 -15.39 -37.26 1.96
C SER A 421 -16.13 -36.73 3.19
N GLY A 422 -15.43 -36.08 4.12
CA GLY A 422 -16.06 -35.36 5.23
C GLY A 422 -16.34 -33.91 4.86
N ASP A 423 -16.64 -33.08 5.84
CA ASP A 423 -16.96 -31.67 5.59
C ASP A 423 -15.70 -30.87 5.20
N GLY A 424 -15.91 -29.78 4.45
CA GLY A 424 -14.89 -28.75 4.27
C GLY A 424 -14.67 -27.97 5.58
N GLY A 425 -13.43 -27.54 5.82
CA GLY A 425 -13.08 -26.75 7.01
C GLY A 425 -13.34 -25.26 6.81
N ASP A 426 -13.99 -24.60 7.76
CA ASP A 426 -14.31 -23.17 7.67
C ASP A 426 -13.07 -22.28 7.42
N VAL A 427 -13.24 -21.16 6.72
CA VAL A 427 -12.20 -20.14 6.53
C VAL A 427 -12.72 -18.81 7.09
N ASN A 428 -12.13 -18.32 8.18
CA ASN A 428 -12.59 -17.12 8.87
C ASN A 428 -11.46 -16.08 9.02
N ILE A 429 -11.55 -14.97 8.29
CA ILE A 429 -10.47 -13.99 8.14
C ILE A 429 -10.97 -12.61 8.55
N VAL A 430 -10.33 -12.02 9.56
CA VAL A 430 -10.68 -10.72 10.14
C VAL A 430 -9.48 -9.77 10.08
N SER A 431 -9.59 -8.70 9.30
CA SER A 431 -8.73 -7.53 9.42
C SER A 431 -9.48 -6.43 10.19
N GLN A 432 -8.91 -5.97 11.31
CA GLN A 432 -9.56 -4.98 12.16
C GLN A 432 -9.47 -3.57 11.55
N THR A 433 -8.28 -3.15 11.10
CA THR A 433 -7.98 -1.81 10.57
C THR A 433 -7.36 -1.80 9.17
N GLY A 434 -7.05 -2.97 8.59
CA GLY A 434 -6.40 -3.10 7.28
C GLY A 434 -7.32 -3.66 6.20
N SER A 435 -6.72 -4.14 5.11
CA SER A 435 -7.37 -4.86 4.01
C SER A 435 -7.01 -6.35 3.99
N ILE A 436 -7.80 -7.15 3.29
CA ILE A 436 -7.51 -8.57 2.98
C ILE A 436 -7.16 -8.67 1.50
N ASN A 437 -5.92 -9.03 1.18
CA ASN A 437 -5.44 -9.25 -0.19
C ASN A 437 -5.03 -10.72 -0.36
N ILE A 438 -5.74 -11.49 -1.18
CA ILE A 438 -5.45 -12.92 -1.40
C ILE A 438 -5.15 -13.14 -2.89
N ALA A 439 -3.87 -13.25 -3.22
CA ALA A 439 -3.40 -13.49 -4.59
C ALA A 439 -3.41 -14.99 -4.94
N GLY A 440 -4.56 -15.64 -4.75
CA GLY A 440 -4.77 -17.08 -4.88
C GLY A 440 -6.24 -17.47 -4.69
N THR A 441 -6.50 -18.78 -4.64
CA THR A 441 -7.84 -19.38 -4.44
C THR A 441 -8.12 -19.64 -2.96
N ILE A 442 -9.39 -19.55 -2.54
CA ILE A 442 -9.88 -20.11 -1.28
C ILE A 442 -10.75 -21.33 -1.63
N ASN A 443 -10.39 -22.52 -1.15
CA ASN A 443 -11.08 -23.77 -1.49
C ASN A 443 -11.48 -24.58 -0.25
N SER A 444 -12.78 -24.56 0.06
CA SER A 444 -13.46 -25.13 1.22
C SER A 444 -14.56 -26.15 0.81
N SER A 445 -14.43 -26.71 -0.39
CA SER A 445 -15.42 -27.62 -0.98
C SER A 445 -15.38 -29.04 -0.39
N SER A 446 -16.50 -29.76 -0.40
CA SER A 446 -16.53 -31.21 -0.17
C SER A 446 -17.03 -32.01 -1.37
N ASN A 447 -16.48 -33.22 -1.56
CA ASN A 447 -16.93 -34.15 -2.60
C ASN A 447 -18.08 -35.08 -2.16
N ILE A 448 -18.32 -35.28 -0.85
CA ILE A 448 -19.37 -36.20 -0.36
C ILE A 448 -20.26 -35.56 0.73
N ALA A 449 -19.68 -34.83 1.67
CA ALA A 449 -20.43 -34.13 2.71
C ALA A 449 -20.55 -32.63 2.38
N ASP A 450 -20.60 -31.76 3.40
CA ASP A 450 -20.96 -30.36 3.22
C ASP A 450 -19.73 -29.46 2.97
N GLY A 451 -19.95 -28.33 2.28
CA GLY A 451 -18.91 -27.32 2.09
C GLY A 451 -18.69 -26.48 3.34
N GLY A 452 -17.43 -26.25 3.74
CA GLY A 452 -17.09 -25.41 4.90
C GLY A 452 -17.31 -23.93 4.60
N ALA A 453 -17.80 -23.16 5.57
CA ALA A 453 -18.20 -21.76 5.38
C ALA A 453 -16.99 -20.82 5.23
N ILE A 454 -17.13 -19.79 4.39
CA ILE A 454 -16.09 -18.78 4.14
C ILE A 454 -16.57 -17.41 4.62
N SER A 455 -15.93 -16.88 5.65
CA SER A 455 -16.24 -15.60 6.30
C SER A 455 -15.05 -14.65 6.20
N LEU A 456 -15.19 -13.55 5.47
CA LEU A 456 -14.15 -12.56 5.21
C LEU A 456 -14.61 -11.18 5.68
N THR A 457 -13.88 -10.55 6.59
CA THR A 457 -14.30 -9.35 7.31
C THR A 457 -13.16 -8.34 7.40
N ALA A 458 -13.30 -7.17 6.76
CA ALA A 458 -12.33 -6.07 6.81
C ALA A 458 -13.05 -4.75 7.09
N LEU A 459 -13.25 -4.41 8.36
CA LEU A 459 -14.26 -3.41 8.78
C LEU A 459 -13.72 -2.01 9.11
N ASP A 460 -12.41 -1.86 9.26
CA ASP A 460 -11.76 -0.62 9.73
C ASP A 460 -12.37 -0.09 11.04
N GLN A 461 -12.24 -0.84 12.14
CA GLN A 461 -12.91 -0.56 13.41
C GLN A 461 -12.39 0.69 14.16
N ASN A 462 -11.25 1.26 13.73
CA ASN A 462 -10.78 2.57 14.22
C ASN A 462 -11.30 3.74 13.37
N SER A 463 -12.02 3.45 12.28
CA SER A 463 -12.66 4.43 11.42
C SER A 463 -13.98 4.91 12.06
N ASN A 464 -13.99 6.15 12.54
CA ASN A 464 -15.22 6.89 12.82
C ASN A 464 -15.92 7.29 11.49
N ASN A 465 -16.26 6.28 10.69
CA ASN A 465 -16.83 6.37 9.34
C ASN A 465 -16.04 7.24 8.34
N LEU A 466 -14.72 7.07 8.29
CA LEU A 466 -13.79 7.63 7.30
C LEU A 466 -14.15 7.15 5.87
N PRO A 467 -14.66 8.01 4.96
CA PRO A 467 -15.12 7.58 3.63
C PRO A 467 -14.02 7.14 2.65
N ASN A 468 -12.76 7.52 2.89
CA ASN A 468 -11.66 7.39 1.93
C ASN A 468 -10.52 6.45 2.39
N SER A 469 -10.69 5.73 3.50
CA SER A 469 -9.69 4.75 3.97
C SER A 469 -9.39 3.73 2.86
N MET A 470 -8.12 3.57 2.48
CA MET A 470 -7.71 2.47 1.59
C MET A 470 -7.80 1.10 2.28
N ALA A 471 -7.91 1.09 3.61
CA ALA A 471 -8.19 -0.11 4.38
C ALA A 471 -9.65 -0.56 4.25
N GLY A 472 -9.96 -1.71 4.86
CA GLY A 472 -11.26 -2.34 4.76
C GLY A 472 -11.64 -2.75 3.33
N ARG A 473 -10.66 -3.02 2.46
CA ARG A 473 -10.88 -3.65 1.15
C ARG A 473 -10.66 -5.16 1.25
N ILE A 474 -11.37 -5.91 0.41
CA ILE A 474 -11.17 -7.34 0.22
C ILE A 474 -10.92 -7.57 -1.27
N ASN A 475 -9.74 -8.08 -1.62
CA ASN A 475 -9.28 -8.25 -2.99
C ASN A 475 -8.70 -9.66 -3.19
N ILE A 476 -9.38 -10.49 -3.99
CA ILE A 476 -9.09 -11.92 -4.13
C ILE A 476 -8.93 -12.23 -5.63
N THR A 477 -7.77 -12.72 -6.05
CA THR A 477 -7.46 -12.88 -7.49
C THR A 477 -7.73 -14.29 -8.03
N GLY A 478 -8.14 -15.22 -7.18
CA GLY A 478 -8.61 -16.56 -7.54
C GLY A 478 -10.05 -16.78 -7.09
N ALA A 479 -10.57 -17.99 -7.32
CA ALA A 479 -11.93 -18.34 -6.96
C ALA A 479 -12.13 -18.44 -5.44
N ILE A 480 -13.37 -18.24 -5.00
CA ILE A 480 -13.84 -18.51 -3.64
C ILE A 480 -14.81 -19.68 -3.75
N ASN A 481 -14.37 -20.86 -3.34
CA ASN A 481 -15.08 -22.11 -3.56
C ASN A 481 -15.47 -22.77 -2.23
N SER A 482 -16.77 -22.93 -2.02
CA SER A 482 -17.43 -23.51 -0.85
C SER A 482 -18.45 -24.59 -1.28
N SER A 483 -18.33 -25.08 -2.52
CA SER A 483 -19.29 -25.99 -3.13
C SER A 483 -19.28 -27.39 -2.53
N ALA A 484 -20.42 -28.07 -2.53
CA ALA A 484 -20.49 -29.51 -2.32
C ALA A 484 -20.77 -30.25 -3.64
N ASN A 485 -20.40 -31.53 -3.72
CA ASN A 485 -20.94 -32.41 -4.77
C ASN A 485 -22.20 -33.14 -4.27
N LEU A 486 -22.09 -33.99 -3.23
CA LEU A 486 -23.24 -34.76 -2.74
C LEU A 486 -24.00 -34.09 -1.57
N GLY A 487 -23.32 -33.45 -0.62
CA GLY A 487 -23.91 -32.71 0.50
C GLY A 487 -24.38 -31.29 0.14
N ASP A 488 -24.54 -30.43 1.14
CA ASP A 488 -24.97 -29.04 1.00
C ASP A 488 -23.78 -28.08 0.83
N GLY A 489 -23.92 -27.06 -0.02
CA GLY A 489 -22.90 -26.05 -0.23
C GLY A 489 -22.77 -25.09 0.96
N GLY A 490 -21.54 -24.74 1.33
CA GLY A 490 -21.27 -23.84 2.45
C GLY A 490 -21.58 -22.37 2.16
N ALA A 491 -21.83 -21.60 3.21
CA ALA A 491 -22.14 -20.18 3.10
C ALA A 491 -20.88 -19.34 2.86
N ILE A 492 -20.98 -18.31 2.00
CA ILE A 492 -19.91 -17.36 1.70
C ILE A 492 -20.36 -15.96 2.12
N ALA A 493 -19.73 -15.39 3.14
CA ALA A 493 -20.02 -14.05 3.65
C ALA A 493 -18.78 -13.15 3.55
N ILE A 494 -18.92 -12.02 2.85
CA ILE A 494 -17.82 -11.06 2.62
C ILE A 494 -18.29 -9.66 3.01
N LYS A 495 -17.66 -9.09 4.05
CA LYS A 495 -17.96 -7.78 4.63
C LYS A 495 -16.73 -6.88 4.56
N ALA A 496 -16.82 -5.74 3.88
CA ALA A 496 -15.67 -4.86 3.67
C ALA A 496 -16.06 -3.38 3.87
N ARG A 497 -15.27 -2.58 4.59
CA ARG A 497 -15.61 -1.15 4.81
C ARG A 497 -15.56 -0.33 3.53
N ASN A 498 -14.75 -0.73 2.56
CA ASN A 498 -14.52 -0.02 1.30
C ASN A 498 -14.97 -0.83 0.08
N GLN A 499 -14.24 -1.85 -0.38
CA GLN A 499 -14.50 -2.50 -1.66
C GLN A 499 -14.38 -4.03 -1.57
N ILE A 500 -15.20 -4.76 -2.33
CA ILE A 500 -15.00 -6.19 -2.64
C ILE A 500 -14.58 -6.34 -4.10
N ASN A 501 -13.47 -7.02 -4.35
CA ASN A 501 -13.07 -7.52 -5.66
C ASN A 501 -12.72 -9.02 -5.55
N ALA A 502 -13.40 -9.86 -6.32
CA ALA A 502 -13.17 -11.31 -6.37
C ALA A 502 -13.27 -11.84 -7.81
N ASP A 503 -12.81 -13.08 -8.04
CA ASP A 503 -13.05 -13.79 -9.30
C ASP A 503 -14.42 -14.53 -9.25
N VAL A 504 -14.45 -15.85 -9.38
CA VAL A 504 -15.68 -16.65 -9.28
C VAL A 504 -16.00 -16.95 -7.81
N ILE A 505 -17.24 -16.71 -7.41
CA ILE A 505 -17.79 -17.13 -6.12
C ILE A 505 -18.68 -18.35 -6.35
N ASN A 506 -18.38 -19.46 -5.68
CA ASN A 506 -19.04 -20.74 -5.91
C ASN A 506 -19.44 -21.42 -4.58
N SER A 507 -20.72 -21.40 -4.25
CA SER A 507 -21.32 -22.06 -3.08
C SER A 507 -22.32 -23.15 -3.49
N SER A 508 -22.36 -23.56 -4.75
CA SER A 508 -23.38 -24.51 -5.24
C SER A 508 -23.23 -25.91 -4.67
N SER A 509 -24.32 -26.68 -4.65
CA SER A 509 -24.26 -28.14 -4.60
C SER A 509 -24.75 -28.77 -5.91
N ALA A 510 -24.21 -29.94 -6.26
CA ALA A 510 -24.66 -30.73 -7.40
C ALA A 510 -25.86 -31.67 -7.08
N PHE A 511 -26.08 -32.01 -5.80
CA PHE A 511 -27.20 -32.86 -5.36
C PHE A 511 -28.02 -32.25 -4.21
N GLY A 512 -27.36 -31.75 -3.15
CA GLY A 512 -27.95 -31.06 -2.00
C GLY A 512 -28.29 -29.59 -2.26
N ASN A 513 -28.47 -28.81 -1.20
CA ASN A 513 -28.80 -27.39 -1.27
C ASN A 513 -27.59 -26.52 -1.65
N GLY A 514 -27.85 -25.38 -2.29
CA GLY A 514 -26.84 -24.35 -2.54
C GLY A 514 -26.59 -23.49 -1.30
N GLY A 515 -25.33 -23.22 -1.00
CA GLY A 515 -24.92 -22.33 0.07
C GLY A 515 -25.26 -20.88 -0.24
N SER A 516 -25.63 -20.12 0.80
CA SER A 516 -26.00 -18.70 0.63
C SER A 516 -24.76 -17.80 0.49
N VAL A 517 -24.86 -16.76 -0.34
CA VAL A 517 -23.81 -15.78 -0.60
C VAL A 517 -24.26 -14.41 -0.09
N PHE A 518 -23.46 -13.78 0.76
CA PHE A 518 -23.70 -12.45 1.33
C PHE A 518 -22.52 -11.52 1.04
N LEU A 519 -22.75 -10.44 0.28
CA LEU A 519 -21.74 -9.44 -0.08
C LEU A 519 -22.16 -8.05 0.39
N ASP A 520 -21.36 -7.42 1.26
CA ASP A 520 -21.72 -6.17 1.94
C ASP A 520 -20.52 -5.22 2.10
N PRO A 521 -20.28 -4.33 1.12
CA PRO A 521 -19.41 -3.18 1.28
C PRO A 521 -20.10 -1.86 0.98
N VAL A 522 -19.66 -0.80 1.65
CA VAL A 522 -20.15 0.57 1.37
C VAL A 522 -19.78 1.02 -0.04
N GLY A 523 -18.57 0.70 -0.52
CA GLY A 523 -18.14 0.95 -1.90
C GLY A 523 -18.45 -0.18 -2.87
N ASP A 524 -17.69 -0.29 -3.94
CA ASP A 524 -18.01 -1.18 -5.07
C ASP A 524 -17.86 -2.68 -4.76
N ILE A 525 -18.67 -3.48 -5.46
CA ILE A 525 -18.49 -4.93 -5.62
C ILE A 525 -18.14 -5.22 -7.07
N GLN A 526 -17.04 -5.95 -7.29
CA GLN A 526 -16.71 -6.54 -8.57
C GLN A 526 -16.45 -8.05 -8.40
N VAL A 527 -17.13 -8.86 -9.21
CA VAL A 527 -16.98 -10.32 -9.28
C VAL A 527 -16.92 -10.78 -10.73
N THR A 528 -16.39 -11.98 -11.00
CA THR A 528 -16.59 -12.64 -12.30
C THR A 528 -18.02 -13.18 -12.38
N SER A 529 -18.43 -14.04 -11.46
CA SER A 529 -19.78 -14.61 -11.39
C SER A 529 -20.07 -15.25 -10.03
N ILE A 530 -21.37 -15.44 -9.71
CA ILE A 530 -21.84 -16.07 -8.47
C ILE A 530 -22.67 -17.30 -8.81
N ASN A 531 -22.22 -18.47 -8.36
CA ASN A 531 -22.94 -19.74 -8.49
C ASN A 531 -23.35 -20.24 -7.10
N ALA A 532 -24.64 -20.12 -6.79
CA ALA A 532 -25.27 -20.57 -5.53
C ALA A 532 -26.37 -21.61 -5.81
N GLN A 533 -26.23 -22.39 -6.88
CA GLN A 533 -27.23 -23.38 -7.29
C GLN A 533 -27.36 -24.53 -6.29
N GLY A 534 -28.56 -25.06 -6.12
CA GLY A 534 -28.80 -26.35 -5.48
C GLY A 534 -28.91 -27.45 -6.53
N GLY A 535 -28.64 -28.70 -6.14
CA GLY A 535 -28.71 -29.85 -7.03
C GLY A 535 -30.13 -30.27 -7.39
N THR A 536 -30.26 -31.43 -8.03
CA THR A 536 -31.56 -31.94 -8.51
C THR A 536 -32.58 -32.18 -7.39
N ASN A 537 -32.13 -32.40 -6.16
CA ASN A 537 -32.96 -32.62 -4.98
C ASN A 537 -32.90 -31.45 -3.98
N GLY A 538 -32.11 -30.41 -4.27
CA GLY A 538 -31.86 -29.29 -3.39
C GLY A 538 -32.61 -28.02 -3.77
N THR A 539 -32.62 -27.08 -2.84
CA THR A 539 -32.96 -25.69 -3.06
C THR A 539 -31.70 -24.87 -3.33
N GLY A 540 -31.79 -23.83 -4.17
CA GLY A 540 -30.68 -22.91 -4.38
C GLY A 540 -30.50 -21.93 -3.22
N GLY A 541 -29.26 -21.54 -2.95
CA GLY A 541 -28.90 -20.65 -1.85
C GLY A 541 -29.41 -19.23 -2.06
N ASN A 542 -29.57 -18.46 -0.98
CA ASN A 542 -29.90 -17.05 -1.11
C ASN A 542 -28.66 -16.26 -1.56
N VAL A 543 -28.85 -15.32 -2.49
CA VAL A 543 -27.80 -14.37 -2.90
C VAL A 543 -28.23 -12.98 -2.45
N ASP A 544 -27.58 -12.48 -1.40
CA ASP A 544 -27.80 -11.17 -0.82
C ASP A 544 -26.59 -10.27 -1.13
N ILE A 545 -26.86 -9.19 -1.85
CA ILE A 545 -25.86 -8.22 -2.27
C ILE A 545 -26.35 -6.85 -1.80
N THR A 546 -25.55 -6.17 -0.98
CA THR A 546 -25.82 -4.82 -0.50
C THR A 546 -24.59 -3.94 -0.74
N THR A 547 -24.77 -2.77 -1.36
CA THR A 547 -23.70 -1.77 -1.57
C THR A 547 -24.28 -0.36 -1.70
N GLU A 548 -23.59 0.69 -1.23
CA GLU A 548 -24.00 2.08 -1.47
C GLU A 548 -23.54 2.60 -2.85
N GLN A 549 -22.71 1.85 -3.58
CA GLN A 549 -22.17 2.24 -4.88
C GLN A 549 -22.64 1.27 -5.98
N PHE A 550 -21.75 0.51 -6.61
CA PHE A 550 -22.05 -0.31 -7.79
C PHE A 550 -21.73 -1.79 -7.58
N PHE A 551 -22.58 -2.68 -8.10
CA PHE A 551 -22.27 -4.10 -8.25
C PHE A 551 -21.98 -4.44 -9.72
N ARG A 552 -20.94 -5.23 -9.98
CA ARG A 552 -20.57 -5.67 -11.33
C ARG A 552 -20.20 -7.15 -11.36
N ALA A 553 -20.97 -7.97 -12.08
CA ALA A 553 -20.56 -9.34 -12.44
C ALA A 553 -20.07 -9.38 -13.90
N GLY A 554 -18.75 -9.44 -14.06
CA GLY A 554 -18.06 -9.23 -15.34
C GLY A 554 -18.03 -10.44 -16.29
N GLY A 555 -18.37 -11.64 -15.81
CA GLY A 555 -18.37 -12.90 -16.56
C GLY A 555 -19.69 -13.66 -16.45
N SER A 556 -19.74 -14.87 -17.02
CA SER A 556 -20.94 -15.71 -17.01
C SER A 556 -20.60 -17.19 -17.19
N PHE A 557 -21.38 -18.07 -16.56
CA PHE A 557 -21.32 -19.53 -16.67
C PHE A 557 -22.65 -20.09 -17.19
N LEU A 558 -22.66 -21.35 -17.62
CA LEU A 558 -23.90 -22.05 -17.98
C LEU A 558 -24.51 -22.66 -16.73
N ASP A 559 -25.74 -22.27 -16.39
CA ASP A 559 -26.48 -22.83 -15.25
C ASP A 559 -27.09 -24.21 -15.58
N GLN A 560 -27.58 -24.92 -14.56
CA GLN A 560 -28.08 -26.29 -14.70
C GLN A 560 -29.32 -26.42 -15.62
N ASN A 561 -30.02 -25.30 -15.87
CA ASN A 561 -31.15 -25.22 -16.78
C ASN A 561 -30.73 -24.77 -18.20
N GLY A 562 -29.43 -24.60 -18.45
CA GLY A 562 -28.88 -24.18 -19.74
C GLY A 562 -28.91 -22.67 -19.98
N VAL A 563 -29.10 -21.85 -18.94
CA VAL A 563 -29.10 -20.39 -19.03
C VAL A 563 -27.69 -19.85 -18.85
N LEU A 564 -27.22 -18.98 -19.76
CA LEU A 564 -25.94 -18.29 -19.60
C LEU A 564 -26.09 -17.15 -18.57
N ALA A 565 -25.69 -17.41 -17.33
CA ALA A 565 -25.93 -16.56 -16.17
C ALA A 565 -24.64 -15.96 -15.59
N SER A 566 -24.71 -14.74 -15.07
CA SER A 566 -23.67 -14.21 -14.15
C SER A 566 -23.98 -14.55 -12.69
N ILE A 567 -25.27 -14.69 -12.37
CA ILE A 567 -25.77 -15.08 -11.05
C ILE A 567 -26.84 -16.14 -11.28
N SER A 568 -26.59 -17.38 -10.81
CA SER A 568 -27.62 -18.40 -10.72
C SER A 568 -27.69 -19.00 -9.33
N ASN A 569 -28.90 -19.08 -8.80
CA ASN A 569 -29.26 -19.89 -7.65
C ASN A 569 -30.47 -20.80 -7.98
N ALA A 570 -30.53 -21.32 -9.22
CA ALA A 570 -31.45 -22.40 -9.57
C ALA A 570 -31.27 -23.60 -8.63
N GLY A 571 -32.36 -24.30 -8.31
CA GLY A 571 -32.34 -25.58 -7.59
C GLY A 571 -33.44 -26.49 -8.11
N GLY A 572 -33.23 -27.81 -8.05
CA GLY A 572 -34.20 -28.79 -8.58
C GLY A 572 -35.54 -28.80 -7.85
N VAL A 573 -35.54 -28.46 -6.55
CA VAL A 573 -36.77 -28.24 -5.75
C VAL A 573 -37.25 -26.78 -5.83
N GLY A 574 -36.34 -25.85 -6.11
CA GLY A 574 -36.60 -24.43 -6.33
C GLY A 574 -35.38 -23.55 -6.08
N GLY A 575 -35.31 -22.37 -6.70
CA GLY A 575 -34.25 -21.40 -6.43
C GLY A 575 -34.55 -20.49 -5.24
N GLY A 576 -33.50 -20.10 -4.50
CA GLY A 576 -33.58 -19.17 -3.38
C GLY A 576 -33.89 -17.73 -3.80
N ALA A 577 -33.86 -16.80 -2.84
CA ALA A 577 -33.98 -15.38 -3.15
C ALA A 577 -32.68 -14.82 -3.75
N ILE A 578 -32.80 -13.95 -4.76
CA ILE A 578 -31.71 -13.08 -5.21
C ILE A 578 -32.13 -11.65 -4.89
N ALA A 579 -31.39 -10.97 -4.02
CA ALA A 579 -31.64 -9.59 -3.63
C ALA A 579 -30.38 -8.74 -3.89
N ILE A 580 -30.50 -7.74 -4.77
CA ILE A 580 -29.41 -6.80 -5.07
C ILE A 580 -29.84 -5.39 -4.71
N ARG A 581 -29.42 -4.95 -3.52
CA ARG A 581 -29.48 -3.57 -3.05
C ARG A 581 -28.21 -2.85 -3.51
N HIS A 582 -28.36 -1.82 -4.33
CA HIS A 582 -27.23 -1.00 -4.76
C HIS A 582 -27.63 0.47 -4.70
N GLY A 583 -26.75 1.35 -4.23
CA GLY A 583 -26.99 2.80 -4.31
C GLY A 583 -26.99 3.32 -5.75
N GLY A 584 -26.30 2.65 -6.67
CA GLY A 584 -26.10 3.13 -8.05
C GLY A 584 -25.17 4.34 -8.12
N GLY A 585 -24.38 4.57 -7.06
CA GLY A 585 -23.52 5.73 -6.86
C GLY A 585 -24.26 7.07 -6.91
N SER A 586 -23.50 8.17 -7.02
CA SER A 586 -23.99 9.55 -7.09
C SER A 586 -24.87 9.89 -8.31
N ARG A 587 -25.18 8.89 -9.15
CA ARG A 587 -25.94 8.99 -10.40
C ARG A 587 -27.18 8.09 -10.44
N LEU A 588 -27.48 7.35 -9.37
CA LEU A 588 -28.58 6.37 -9.26
C LEU A 588 -28.63 5.43 -10.48
N VAL A 589 -27.46 4.93 -10.91
CA VAL A 589 -27.34 4.13 -12.13
C VAL A 589 -28.18 2.85 -11.99
N PRO A 590 -29.14 2.59 -12.90
CA PRO A 590 -30.00 1.42 -12.83
C PRO A 590 -29.20 0.12 -12.86
N PHE A 591 -29.76 -0.96 -12.32
CA PHE A 591 -29.17 -2.28 -12.52
C PHE A 591 -29.38 -2.73 -13.97
N LEU A 592 -28.31 -3.12 -14.67
CA LEU A 592 -28.35 -3.54 -16.07
C LEU A 592 -27.99 -5.02 -16.23
N VAL A 593 -28.98 -5.85 -16.55
CA VAL A 593 -28.71 -7.26 -16.91
C VAL A 593 -28.29 -7.31 -18.37
N GLY A 594 -27.12 -7.90 -18.65
CA GLY A 594 -26.49 -7.88 -19.99
C GLY A 594 -25.51 -6.73 -20.25
N ASN A 595 -25.22 -5.89 -19.26
CA ASN A 595 -24.17 -4.87 -19.36
C ASN A 595 -23.55 -4.51 -17.98
N PRO A 596 -22.42 -5.12 -17.58
CA PRO A 596 -21.78 -4.86 -16.29
C PRO A 596 -20.91 -3.60 -16.27
N ALA A 597 -20.80 -2.84 -17.36
CA ALA A 597 -19.80 -1.79 -17.53
C ALA A 597 -19.96 -0.55 -16.61
N ALA A 598 -21.07 -0.46 -15.88
CA ALA A 598 -21.30 0.58 -14.87
C ALA A 598 -21.89 -0.03 -13.58
N ASN A 599 -23.01 -0.75 -13.70
CA ASN A 599 -23.73 -1.40 -12.61
C ASN A 599 -24.62 -2.51 -13.20
N GLY A 600 -24.36 -3.79 -12.92
CA GLY A 600 -25.06 -4.87 -13.60
C GLY A 600 -24.30 -6.19 -13.79
N THR A 601 -24.76 -7.02 -14.72
CA THR A 601 -24.23 -8.36 -15.03
C THR A 601 -23.95 -8.54 -16.52
N LEU A 602 -23.02 -9.43 -16.90
CA LEU A 602 -22.78 -9.82 -18.30
C LEU A 602 -23.85 -10.79 -18.84
N GLY A 603 -24.14 -11.84 -18.07
CA GLY A 603 -25.17 -12.83 -18.36
C GLY A 603 -26.46 -12.57 -17.59
N ALA A 604 -27.37 -13.54 -17.65
CA ALA A 604 -28.63 -13.52 -16.93
C ALA A 604 -28.48 -13.49 -15.39
N VAL A 605 -29.56 -13.11 -14.72
CA VAL A 605 -29.78 -13.33 -13.28
C VAL A 605 -30.97 -14.28 -13.16
N THR A 606 -30.81 -15.42 -12.49
CA THR A 606 -31.80 -16.51 -12.56
C THR A 606 -31.90 -17.34 -11.27
N ASN A 607 -33.14 -17.68 -10.91
CA ASN A 607 -33.49 -18.63 -9.85
C ASN A 607 -34.03 -19.95 -10.42
N GLY A 608 -33.71 -20.26 -11.68
CA GLY A 608 -34.12 -21.46 -12.40
C GLY A 608 -35.52 -21.40 -13.04
N GLN A 609 -36.46 -20.63 -12.49
CA GLN A 609 -37.85 -20.55 -13.01
C GLN A 609 -38.13 -19.34 -13.91
N SER A 610 -37.46 -18.22 -13.67
CA SER A 610 -37.71 -16.95 -14.37
C SER A 610 -36.41 -16.19 -14.60
N PRO A 611 -35.60 -16.59 -15.60
CA PRO A 611 -34.34 -15.92 -15.89
C PRO A 611 -34.57 -14.50 -16.40
N ILE A 612 -34.05 -13.52 -15.67
CA ILE A 612 -33.95 -12.15 -16.13
C ILE A 612 -32.78 -12.10 -17.11
N THR A 613 -33.08 -11.77 -18.36
CA THR A 613 -32.18 -11.92 -19.50
C THR A 613 -31.50 -10.61 -19.89
N THR A 614 -30.55 -10.69 -20.83
CA THR A 614 -29.74 -9.56 -21.28
C THR A 614 -30.58 -8.43 -21.88
N PHE A 615 -30.09 -7.19 -21.76
CA PHE A 615 -30.70 -5.93 -22.18
C PHE A 615 -31.91 -5.47 -21.35
N GLN A 616 -32.05 -5.93 -20.11
CA GLN A 616 -33.04 -5.43 -19.14
C GLN A 616 -32.44 -4.42 -18.16
N SER A 617 -33.24 -3.44 -17.71
CA SER A 617 -32.80 -2.29 -16.92
C SER A 617 -33.78 -1.99 -15.78
N PHE A 618 -33.28 -1.84 -14.55
CA PHE A 618 -34.07 -1.64 -13.34
C PHE A 618 -33.70 -0.31 -12.67
N PRO A 619 -34.51 0.76 -12.80
CA PRO A 619 -34.23 2.10 -12.27
C PRO A 619 -34.94 2.39 -10.93
N GLY A 620 -35.14 1.38 -10.10
CA GLY A 620 -35.92 1.47 -8.86
C GLY A 620 -36.05 0.11 -8.19
N ARG A 621 -37.10 -0.09 -7.38
CA ARG A 621 -37.51 -1.45 -6.99
C ARG A 621 -38.14 -2.17 -8.19
N GLY A 622 -37.63 -3.35 -8.54
CA GLY A 622 -38.12 -4.17 -9.63
C GLY A 622 -37.51 -5.56 -9.64
N GLY A 623 -37.96 -6.44 -10.55
CA GLY A 623 -37.49 -7.82 -10.64
C GLY A 623 -38.59 -8.78 -11.09
N GLN A 624 -38.38 -10.08 -10.90
CA GLN A 624 -39.32 -11.14 -11.32
C GLN A 624 -39.24 -12.33 -10.34
N GLY A 625 -40.40 -12.72 -9.79
CA GLY A 625 -40.46 -13.78 -8.77
C GLY A 625 -39.63 -13.42 -7.52
N ASN A 626 -38.76 -14.34 -7.10
CA ASN A 626 -37.87 -14.15 -5.94
C ASN A 626 -36.57 -13.39 -6.28
N ILE A 627 -36.45 -12.81 -7.48
CA ILE A 627 -35.34 -11.95 -7.88
C ILE A 627 -35.77 -10.50 -7.70
N GLN A 628 -35.05 -9.73 -6.88
CA GLN A 628 -35.32 -8.33 -6.57
C GLN A 628 -34.07 -7.46 -6.75
N PHE A 629 -34.22 -6.36 -7.49
CA PHE A 629 -33.28 -5.25 -7.53
C PHE A 629 -33.88 -4.09 -6.74
N VAL A 630 -33.05 -3.42 -5.94
CA VAL A 630 -33.42 -2.24 -5.17
C VAL A 630 -32.41 -1.14 -5.49
N THR A 631 -32.71 -0.37 -6.54
CA THR A 631 -32.12 0.97 -6.74
C THR A 631 -32.89 1.98 -5.91
N PRO A 632 -32.24 2.88 -5.13
CA PRO A 632 -32.92 3.98 -4.48
C PRO A 632 -33.51 4.94 -5.52
N THR A 633 -34.77 5.30 -5.32
CA THR A 633 -35.43 6.37 -6.09
C THR A 633 -35.13 7.73 -5.43
N PRO A 634 -35.36 8.88 -6.10
CA PRO A 634 -34.95 10.20 -5.59
C PRO A 634 -35.48 10.61 -4.21
N ASN A 635 -36.47 9.90 -3.65
CA ASN A 635 -37.03 10.11 -2.31
C ASN A 635 -36.91 8.86 -1.40
N GLN A 636 -36.00 7.91 -1.67
CA GLN A 636 -35.75 6.76 -0.78
C GLN A 636 -34.26 6.60 -0.45
N THR A 637 -33.87 7.09 0.73
CA THR A 637 -32.68 6.63 1.45
C THR A 637 -32.84 5.14 1.79
N LEU A 638 -31.77 4.36 1.69
CA LEU A 638 -31.73 2.95 2.08
C LEU A 638 -31.59 2.81 3.62
N ASN A 639 -32.60 3.22 4.37
CA ASN A 639 -32.63 2.96 5.80
C ASN A 639 -32.80 1.46 6.06
N GLN A 640 -31.85 0.86 6.78
CA GLN A 640 -32.07 -0.42 7.45
C GLN A 640 -33.04 -0.20 8.64
N THR A 641 -33.85 -1.22 8.93
CA THR A 641 -34.81 -1.28 10.05
C THR A 641 -36.10 -0.46 9.89
N GLU A 642 -37.21 -1.15 9.59
CA GLU A 642 -38.55 -0.68 9.95
C GLU A 642 -38.83 -1.00 11.43
N LEU A 643 -38.77 0.00 12.33
CA LEU A 643 -39.49 -0.05 13.62
C LEU A 643 -39.78 1.36 14.15
N VAL A 644 -41.06 1.77 14.01
CA VAL A 644 -41.83 2.70 14.88
C VAL A 644 -41.17 4.03 15.32
N GLY A 645 -41.70 5.14 14.84
CA GLY A 645 -41.49 6.48 15.43
C GLY A 645 -42.15 7.56 14.57
N ASP A 646 -43.00 8.40 15.17
CA ASP A 646 -43.83 9.38 14.47
C ASP A 646 -43.51 10.82 14.92
N ASN A 647 -43.79 11.79 14.04
CA ASN A 647 -43.90 13.25 14.26
C ASN A 647 -42.66 14.19 14.37
N ASP A 648 -42.98 15.44 13.96
CA ASP A 648 -42.50 16.77 14.37
C ASP A 648 -41.35 17.53 13.64
N GLU A 649 -41.83 18.38 12.71
CA GLU A 649 -41.53 19.81 12.45
C GLU A 649 -40.24 20.31 11.74
N GLU A 650 -40.42 21.45 11.05
CA GLU A 650 -39.40 22.17 10.27
C GLU A 650 -38.62 23.16 11.16
N GLU A 651 -37.29 23.16 11.13
CA GLU A 651 -36.48 24.26 11.67
C GLU A 651 -35.72 25.03 10.58
N LYS A 652 -35.69 26.36 10.71
CA LYS A 652 -35.20 27.30 9.68
C LYS A 652 -33.79 27.78 9.99
N LEU A 653 -32.87 27.59 9.04
CA LEU A 653 -31.53 28.17 9.10
C LEU A 653 -31.57 29.70 9.26
N GLN A 654 -30.80 30.21 10.23
CA GLN A 654 -30.44 31.62 10.38
C GLN A 654 -28.94 31.82 10.13
N LEU A 655 -28.55 33.04 9.76
CA LEU A 655 -27.17 33.37 9.38
C LEU A 655 -26.34 33.86 10.59
N PRO A 656 -25.11 33.35 10.81
CA PRO A 656 -24.20 33.88 11.82
C PRO A 656 -23.74 35.33 11.55
N GLN A 657 -23.29 36.03 12.60
CA GLN A 657 -22.87 37.43 12.57
C GLN A 657 -21.34 37.61 12.45
N ASN A 658 -20.88 38.85 12.24
CA ASN A 658 -19.46 39.19 12.02
C ASN A 658 -18.57 38.96 13.25
N VAL A 659 -17.32 38.54 12.99
CA VAL A 659 -16.22 38.42 13.97
C VAL A 659 -15.21 39.59 13.77
N PRO A 660 -14.52 40.10 14.82
CA PRO A 660 -13.60 41.24 14.71
C PRO A 660 -12.36 41.01 13.83
N ASN A 661 -11.88 42.08 13.20
CA ASN A 661 -10.89 42.06 12.12
C ASN A 661 -9.41 42.04 12.61
N ILE A 662 -9.06 41.18 13.57
CA ILE A 662 -7.69 41.09 14.11
C ILE A 662 -7.02 39.71 13.91
N GLU A 663 -7.79 38.61 13.91
CA GLU A 663 -7.23 37.25 13.81
C GLU A 663 -6.75 36.86 12.38
N ILE A 664 -7.24 37.54 11.35
CA ILE A 664 -7.09 37.11 9.95
C ILE A 664 -5.64 37.26 9.42
N ASP A 665 -4.84 38.22 9.93
CA ASP A 665 -3.44 38.39 9.50
C ASP A 665 -2.56 37.23 9.99
N ALA A 666 -2.76 36.83 11.26
CA ALA A 666 -2.13 35.65 11.83
C ALA A 666 -2.52 34.39 11.05
N LEU A 667 -3.82 34.18 10.77
CA LEU A 667 -4.31 33.04 9.99
C LEU A 667 -3.68 32.93 8.60
N VAL A 668 -3.63 34.04 7.83
CA VAL A 668 -3.03 34.01 6.48
C VAL A 668 -1.52 33.74 6.54
N THR A 669 -0.82 34.30 7.53
CA THR A 669 0.61 34.06 7.74
C THR A 669 0.90 32.61 8.18
N GLU A 670 0.05 32.03 9.04
CA GLU A 670 0.10 30.64 9.48
C GLU A 670 -0.15 29.66 8.32
N ARG A 671 -1.15 29.94 7.47
CA ARG A 671 -1.45 29.11 6.28
C ARG A 671 -0.28 29.14 5.28
N GLU A 672 0.32 30.31 5.05
CA GLU A 672 1.56 30.40 4.24
C GLU A 672 2.73 29.64 4.89
N ASP A 673 2.90 29.68 6.22
CA ASP A 673 3.97 28.96 6.93
C ASP A 673 3.80 27.43 6.84
N ASN A 674 2.60 26.94 7.13
CA ASN A 674 2.27 25.51 7.06
C ASN A 674 2.51 24.97 5.64
N TYR A 675 2.00 25.66 4.61
CA TYR A 675 2.22 25.25 3.22
C TYR A 675 3.68 25.44 2.76
N THR A 676 4.40 26.45 3.26
CA THR A 676 5.84 26.62 2.98
C THR A 676 6.64 25.42 3.52
N ARG A 677 6.39 25.04 4.78
CA ARG A 677 7.15 23.99 5.47
C ARG A 677 6.85 22.60 4.93
N GLU A 678 5.57 22.21 4.87
CA GLU A 678 5.12 20.91 4.34
C GLU A 678 5.70 20.67 2.94
N PHE A 679 5.59 21.68 2.08
CA PHE A 679 6.01 21.58 0.69
C PHE A 679 7.54 21.57 0.53
N ALA A 680 8.26 22.34 1.35
CA ALA A 680 9.72 22.36 1.33
C ALA A 680 10.34 21.07 1.90
N GLU A 681 9.75 20.50 2.96
CA GLU A 681 10.16 19.24 3.57
C GLU A 681 10.03 18.08 2.58
N TYR A 682 8.85 17.91 1.95
CA TYR A 682 8.63 16.87 0.94
C TYR A 682 9.64 16.95 -0.22
N LEU A 683 9.95 18.16 -0.69
CA LEU A 683 10.90 18.37 -1.78
C LEU A 683 12.38 18.28 -1.35
N GLY A 684 12.67 18.14 -0.05
CA GLY A 684 14.03 18.11 0.49
C GLY A 684 14.78 19.43 0.34
N ILE A 685 14.05 20.56 0.32
CA ILE A 685 14.63 21.90 0.19
C ILE A 685 15.31 22.27 1.51
N LYS A 686 16.63 22.45 1.47
CA LYS A 686 17.45 22.72 2.66
C LYS A 686 17.41 24.18 3.10
N ASP A 687 17.24 25.09 2.14
CA ASP A 687 17.28 26.53 2.33
C ASP A 687 15.85 27.09 2.32
N VAL A 688 15.02 26.64 3.27
CA VAL A 688 13.63 27.11 3.43
C VAL A 688 13.63 28.59 3.86
N PRO A 689 12.74 29.44 3.30
CA PRO A 689 12.69 30.85 3.69
C PRO A 689 12.49 31.06 5.20
N THR A 690 13.42 31.75 5.86
CA THR A 690 13.36 32.03 7.31
C THR A 690 12.33 33.09 7.70
N ARG A 691 11.65 33.67 6.71
CA ARG A 691 10.49 34.56 6.83
C ARG A 691 9.52 34.18 5.71
N VAL A 692 8.29 33.90 6.08
CA VAL A 692 7.17 33.70 5.14
C VAL A 692 6.43 35.01 4.87
N ASN A 693 5.63 35.03 3.81
CA ASN A 693 4.85 36.20 3.43
C ASN A 693 3.67 36.40 4.39
N SER A 694 3.59 37.57 5.01
CA SER A 694 2.40 37.99 5.76
C SER A 694 1.25 38.39 4.84
N LEU A 695 0.08 38.66 5.41
CA LEU A 695 -1.03 39.27 4.68
C LEU A 695 -0.62 40.61 4.03
N LEU A 696 0.31 41.36 4.63
CA LEU A 696 0.81 42.62 4.08
C LEU A 696 1.71 42.39 2.85
N ASP A 697 2.66 41.44 2.91
CA ASP A 697 3.50 41.10 1.74
C ASP A 697 2.66 40.54 0.58
N THR A 698 1.59 39.80 0.93
CA THR A 698 0.59 39.28 -0.01
C THR A 698 -0.17 40.41 -0.70
N ARG A 699 -0.73 41.36 0.06
CA ARG A 699 -1.40 42.54 -0.52
C ARG A 699 -0.47 43.36 -1.40
N GLN A 700 0.74 43.68 -0.93
CA GLN A 700 1.73 44.44 -1.70
C GLN A 700 2.13 43.73 -3.01
N THR A 701 2.08 42.40 -3.04
CA THR A 701 2.26 41.62 -4.26
C THR A 701 1.08 41.78 -5.23
N LEU A 702 -0.16 41.69 -4.76
CA LEU A 702 -1.35 41.89 -5.60
C LEU A 702 -1.48 43.34 -6.10
N GLU A 703 -1.20 44.33 -5.26
CA GLU A 703 -1.13 45.76 -5.63
C GLU A 703 -0.02 46.06 -6.64
N ARG A 704 1.07 45.29 -6.62
CA ARG A 704 2.14 45.38 -7.61
C ARG A 704 1.69 44.78 -8.94
N VAL A 705 1.06 43.61 -8.92
CA VAL A 705 0.51 42.94 -10.12
C VAL A 705 -0.56 43.80 -10.82
N GLU A 706 -1.53 44.37 -10.09
CA GLU A 706 -2.56 45.25 -10.69
C GLU A 706 -1.91 46.47 -11.36
N ARG A 707 -0.86 47.03 -10.76
CA ARG A 707 -0.13 48.21 -11.25
C ARG A 707 0.78 47.91 -12.45
N GLU A 708 1.42 46.74 -12.47
CA GLU A 708 2.39 46.35 -13.51
C GLU A 708 1.72 45.71 -14.74
N THR A 709 0.59 45.03 -14.55
CA THR A 709 -0.09 44.26 -15.62
C THR A 709 -1.48 44.78 -15.99
N GLY A 710 -2.10 45.61 -15.14
CA GLY A 710 -3.51 46.00 -15.25
C GLY A 710 -4.51 44.91 -14.81
N VAL A 711 -4.05 43.71 -14.46
CA VAL A 711 -4.90 42.56 -14.11
C VAL A 711 -5.20 42.54 -12.62
N ARG A 712 -6.48 42.46 -12.25
CA ARG A 712 -6.89 42.28 -10.86
C ARG A 712 -6.77 40.82 -10.45
N ALA A 713 -5.74 40.53 -9.66
CA ALA A 713 -5.49 39.21 -9.10
C ALA A 713 -6.03 39.06 -7.67
N ALA A 714 -6.46 37.85 -7.34
CA ALA A 714 -6.85 37.41 -6.00
C ALA A 714 -6.14 36.09 -5.66
N ILE A 715 -5.91 35.84 -4.38
CA ILE A 715 -5.46 34.54 -3.87
C ILE A 715 -6.60 33.90 -3.08
N ILE A 716 -6.88 32.63 -3.36
CA ILE A 716 -7.79 31.78 -2.57
C ILE A 716 -6.96 30.66 -1.95
N TYR A 717 -6.78 30.73 -0.63
CA TYR A 717 -6.31 29.60 0.15
C TYR A 717 -7.48 28.62 0.33
N ILE A 718 -7.23 27.33 0.14
CA ILE A 718 -8.22 26.27 0.38
C ILE A 718 -7.63 25.31 1.41
N SER A 719 -8.07 25.48 2.65
CA SER A 719 -7.60 24.79 3.85
C SER A 719 -8.73 24.01 4.52
N PHE A 720 -8.40 23.32 5.60
CA PHE A 720 -9.37 22.70 6.49
C PHE A 720 -9.11 23.16 7.94
N ALA A 721 -10.18 23.33 8.72
CA ALA A 721 -10.12 23.80 10.11
C ALA A 721 -10.98 22.91 11.02
N THR A 722 -10.58 22.72 12.28
CA THR A 722 -11.34 21.92 13.24
C THR A 722 -12.74 22.49 13.48
N PRO A 723 -13.80 21.66 13.62
CA PRO A 723 -15.17 22.15 13.85
C PRO A 723 -15.31 23.02 15.10
N ASP A 724 -14.62 22.66 16.19
CA ASP A 724 -14.74 23.31 17.49
C ASP A 724 -13.57 24.28 17.76
N ILE A 725 -13.76 25.56 17.43
CA ILE A 725 -13.07 26.68 18.09
C ILE A 725 -14.13 27.75 18.47
N PRO A 726 -14.53 27.84 19.75
CA PRO A 726 -15.40 28.91 20.23
C PRO A 726 -14.71 30.29 20.14
N PRO A 727 -15.44 31.39 19.88
CA PRO A 727 -14.87 32.74 19.95
C PRO A 727 -14.60 33.15 21.41
N GLU A 728 -13.35 33.53 21.70
CA GLU A 728 -12.82 33.94 23.02
C GLU A 728 -12.88 32.87 24.14
N GLY A 729 -11.80 32.67 24.91
CA GLY A 729 -11.93 31.78 26.06
C GLY A 729 -10.75 31.30 26.92
N GLU A 730 -9.49 31.70 26.72
CA GLU A 730 -8.46 31.85 27.80
C GLU A 730 -7.07 32.18 27.24
N ILE A 731 -6.53 33.35 27.59
CA ILE A 731 -5.12 33.69 27.40
C ILE A 731 -4.48 33.80 28.78
N GLU A 732 -3.70 32.79 29.18
CA GLU A 732 -2.81 32.92 30.34
C GLU A 732 -1.77 34.01 30.06
N LYS A 733 -1.63 34.95 30.99
CA LYS A 733 -0.69 36.08 30.85
C LYS A 733 0.74 35.66 31.20
N GLY A 734 1.44 35.12 30.20
CA GLY A 734 2.91 35.14 30.18
C GLY A 734 3.43 36.58 30.14
N GLU A 735 4.47 36.89 30.91
CA GLU A 735 5.00 38.25 31.05
C GLU A 735 5.78 38.76 29.82
N GLU A 736 5.88 40.09 29.69
CA GLU A 736 6.56 40.76 28.58
C GLU A 736 8.07 40.40 28.49
N LYS A 737 8.47 39.69 27.43
CA LYS A 737 9.85 39.76 26.89
C LYS A 737 10.00 39.18 25.48
N GLY A 738 9.94 40.07 24.49
CA GLY A 738 10.92 40.21 23.39
C GLY A 738 11.22 39.08 22.40
N ASP A 739 10.89 37.82 22.68
CA ASP A 739 11.18 36.69 21.80
C ASP A 739 10.01 36.39 20.83
N LEU A 740 10.37 35.89 19.66
CA LEU A 740 9.43 35.48 18.62
C LEU A 740 8.55 34.32 19.11
N LEU A 741 7.28 34.31 18.71
CA LEU A 741 6.34 33.22 18.99
C LEU A 741 6.85 31.91 18.37
N VAL A 742 7.56 31.11 19.16
CA VAL A 742 7.86 29.71 18.83
C VAL A 742 6.58 28.90 19.03
N ILE A 743 5.69 28.98 18.04
CA ILE A 743 4.57 28.05 17.92
C ILE A 743 5.20 26.66 17.74
N ASN A 744 4.96 25.77 18.71
CA ASN A 744 5.43 24.39 18.63
C ASN A 744 4.71 23.69 17.47
N SER A 745 5.33 23.67 16.29
CA SER A 745 4.85 22.96 15.12
C SER A 745 5.02 21.45 15.30
N GLN A 746 4.25 20.86 16.22
CA GLN A 746 3.87 19.46 16.10
C GLN A 746 3.02 19.33 14.84
N SER A 747 3.35 18.33 14.01
CA SER A 747 2.59 18.05 12.79
C SER A 747 1.14 17.76 13.14
N SER A 748 0.24 18.70 12.86
CA SER A 748 -1.20 18.52 13.04
C SER A 748 -1.66 17.33 12.21
N THR A 749 -2.15 16.29 12.86
CA THR A 749 -2.76 15.13 12.19
C THR A 749 -3.99 15.62 11.42
N GLN A 750 -3.91 15.62 10.09
CA GLN A 750 -4.99 16.08 9.22
C GLN A 750 -6.24 15.21 9.45
N ASN A 751 -7.31 15.76 10.02
CA ASN A 751 -8.49 14.97 10.34
C ASN A 751 -9.45 14.98 9.14
N SER A 752 -10.09 13.84 8.89
CA SER A 752 -11.14 13.70 7.86
C SER A 752 -12.36 14.59 8.10
N SER A 753 -12.56 15.01 9.35
CA SER A 753 -13.67 15.80 9.89
C SER A 753 -13.42 17.31 9.90
N ASP A 754 -12.18 17.76 9.66
CA ASP A 754 -11.87 19.18 9.57
C ASP A 754 -12.71 19.82 8.44
N GLU A 755 -13.36 20.94 8.71
CA GLU A 755 -14.31 21.59 7.80
C GLU A 755 -13.59 22.44 6.75
N LEU A 756 -14.16 22.50 5.54
CA LEU A 756 -13.61 23.28 4.44
C LEU A 756 -13.54 24.76 4.80
N GLU A 757 -12.34 25.32 4.71
CA GLU A 757 -12.05 26.73 4.91
C GLU A 757 -11.54 27.32 3.59
N VAL A 758 -12.18 28.40 3.12
CA VAL A 758 -11.67 29.20 2.01
C VAL A 758 -11.38 30.63 2.48
N VAL A 759 -10.16 31.11 2.20
CA VAL A 759 -9.73 32.47 2.56
C VAL A 759 -9.35 33.24 1.31
N LEU A 760 -10.15 34.24 0.97
CA LEU A 760 -9.95 35.14 -0.16
C LEU A 760 -9.13 36.36 0.28
N VAL A 761 -7.95 36.52 -0.32
CA VAL A 761 -7.11 37.72 -0.21
C VAL A 761 -7.13 38.47 -1.55
N THR A 762 -7.33 39.78 -1.48
CA THR A 762 -7.28 40.69 -2.65
C THR A 762 -6.41 41.90 -2.29
N ALA A 763 -5.97 42.66 -3.30
CA ALA A 763 -5.05 43.79 -3.11
C ALA A 763 -5.56 44.81 -2.07
N GLN A 764 -6.85 45.19 -2.13
CA GLN A 764 -7.45 46.17 -1.23
C GLN A 764 -8.54 45.56 -0.31
N GLY A 765 -8.83 46.24 0.81
CA GLY A 765 -9.88 45.86 1.75
C GLY A 765 -9.54 44.70 2.68
N THR A 766 -10.51 44.27 3.49
CA THR A 766 -10.38 43.13 4.40
C THR A 766 -10.39 41.80 3.64
N PRO A 767 -9.66 40.76 4.11
CA PRO A 767 -9.73 39.41 3.55
C PRO A 767 -11.00 38.73 4.04
N ILE A 768 -11.46 37.72 3.30
CA ILE A 768 -12.76 37.07 3.54
C ILE A 768 -12.51 35.59 3.84
N ARG A 769 -12.70 35.21 5.10
CA ARG A 769 -12.73 33.81 5.56
C ARG A 769 -14.16 33.27 5.44
N LYS A 770 -14.33 32.08 4.87
CA LYS A 770 -15.55 31.27 4.94
C LYS A 770 -15.18 29.87 5.41
N GLN A 771 -15.70 29.45 6.56
CA GLN A 771 -15.73 28.05 6.97
C GLN A 771 -17.09 27.48 6.57
N LEU A 772 -17.11 26.34 5.89
CA LEU A 772 -18.31 25.71 5.36
C LEU A 772 -18.71 24.52 6.23
N SER A 773 -19.50 24.79 7.27
CA SER A 773 -19.81 23.76 8.24
C SER A 773 -20.62 22.58 7.69
N GLY A 774 -20.26 21.38 8.13
CA GLY A 774 -20.73 20.11 7.58
C GLY A 774 -20.03 19.66 6.27
N ILE A 775 -19.20 20.50 5.65
CA ILE A 775 -18.43 20.16 4.43
C ILE A 775 -17.01 19.74 4.81
N THR A 776 -16.81 18.47 5.12
CA THR A 776 -15.56 17.98 5.72
C THR A 776 -14.46 17.65 4.71
N ARG A 777 -13.19 17.59 5.18
CA ARG A 777 -12.00 17.22 4.40
C ARG A 777 -12.24 16.02 3.50
N SER A 778 -12.74 14.92 4.06
CA SER A 778 -13.00 13.71 3.26
C SER A 778 -14.05 13.90 2.15
N GLN A 779 -15.08 14.73 2.37
CA GLN A 779 -16.09 15.03 1.34
C GLN A 779 -15.50 15.83 0.17
N VAL A 780 -14.69 16.86 0.47
CA VAL A 780 -14.06 17.70 -0.56
C VAL A 780 -13.02 16.90 -1.36
N ILE A 781 -12.19 16.11 -0.67
CA ILE A 781 -11.24 15.18 -1.30
C ILE A 781 -11.99 14.17 -2.20
N LYS A 782 -13.08 13.56 -1.71
CA LYS A 782 -13.87 12.60 -2.50
C LYS A 782 -14.52 13.23 -3.73
N ALA A 783 -14.98 14.48 -3.64
CA ALA A 783 -15.52 15.22 -4.78
C ALA A 783 -14.42 15.63 -5.78
N ALA A 784 -13.25 16.04 -5.29
CA ALA A 784 -12.05 16.28 -6.10
C ALA A 784 -11.63 15.04 -6.88
N ASP A 785 -11.56 13.88 -6.20
CA ASP A 785 -11.25 12.59 -6.80
C ASP A 785 -12.29 12.15 -7.83
N GLN A 786 -13.59 12.25 -7.51
CA GLN A 786 -14.64 11.91 -8.48
C GLN A 786 -14.51 12.79 -9.72
N PHE A 787 -14.44 14.11 -9.57
CA PHE A 787 -14.29 15.07 -10.67
C PHE A 787 -13.07 14.76 -11.54
N ARG A 788 -11.89 14.58 -10.91
CA ARG A 788 -10.63 14.18 -11.54
C ARG A 788 -10.77 12.85 -12.31
N SER A 789 -11.42 11.85 -11.71
CA SER A 789 -11.64 10.55 -12.35
C SER A 789 -12.67 10.58 -13.48
N GLU A 790 -13.59 11.55 -13.51
CA GLU A 790 -14.64 11.67 -14.52
C GLU A 790 -14.22 12.53 -15.72
N VAL A 791 -13.42 13.59 -15.51
CA VAL A 791 -12.98 14.50 -16.58
C VAL A 791 -11.92 13.86 -17.50
N ILE A 792 -11.16 12.87 -17.00
CA ILE A 792 -10.21 12.09 -17.81
C ILE A 792 -10.87 11.10 -18.78
N LYS A 793 -12.21 11.03 -18.82
CA LYS A 793 -12.98 10.05 -19.60
C LYS A 793 -13.85 10.76 -20.64
N ILE A 794 -13.34 10.93 -21.86
CA ILE A 794 -14.13 11.41 -23.02
C ILE A 794 -15.39 10.54 -23.15
N LYS A 795 -16.58 11.14 -22.98
CA LYS A 795 -17.87 10.46 -23.01
C LYS A 795 -18.90 11.32 -23.71
N ARG A 796 -19.84 10.68 -24.42
CA ARG A 796 -20.98 11.37 -25.05
C ARG A 796 -21.92 12.08 -24.07
N THR A 797 -21.90 11.66 -22.80
CA THR A 797 -22.58 12.34 -21.70
C THR A 797 -21.51 12.82 -20.71
N PRO A 798 -21.39 14.13 -20.43
CA PRO A 798 -20.33 14.67 -19.59
C PRO A 798 -20.51 14.26 -18.12
N THR A 799 -19.80 13.22 -17.68
CA THR A 799 -19.98 12.72 -16.30
C THR A 799 -19.38 13.65 -15.24
N TYR A 800 -18.37 14.44 -15.59
CA TYR A 800 -17.67 15.34 -14.66
C TYR A 800 -18.52 16.49 -14.10
N LEU A 801 -19.61 16.89 -14.77
CA LEU A 801 -20.36 18.11 -14.43
C LEU A 801 -20.91 18.13 -13.00
N SER A 802 -21.35 16.97 -12.48
CA SER A 802 -21.94 16.88 -11.14
C SER A 802 -20.94 17.25 -10.05
N SER A 803 -19.74 16.66 -10.08
CA SER A 803 -18.68 16.98 -9.12
C SER A 803 -18.01 18.32 -9.41
N ALA A 804 -17.91 18.75 -10.67
CA ALA A 804 -17.46 20.10 -11.03
C ALA A 804 -18.35 21.19 -10.41
N GLN A 805 -19.68 21.01 -10.43
CA GLN A 805 -20.66 21.91 -9.83
C GLN A 805 -20.67 21.82 -8.31
N GLN A 806 -20.45 20.65 -7.72
CA GLN A 806 -20.33 20.47 -6.28
C GLN A 806 -19.11 21.23 -5.71
N LEU A 807 -17.94 21.04 -6.32
CA LEU A 807 -16.71 21.75 -5.95
C LEU A 807 -16.82 23.26 -6.21
N TYR A 808 -17.46 23.69 -7.31
CA TYR A 808 -17.74 25.12 -7.53
C TYR A 808 -18.61 25.71 -6.41
N LYS A 809 -19.68 25.01 -6.01
CA LYS A 809 -20.59 25.45 -4.93
C LYS A 809 -19.92 25.54 -3.55
N TRP A 810 -18.90 24.72 -3.31
CA TRP A 810 -18.15 24.73 -2.06
C TRP A 810 -17.00 25.73 -2.04
N ILE A 811 -16.30 25.93 -3.16
CA ILE A 811 -15.03 26.70 -3.21
C ILE A 811 -15.25 28.12 -3.77
N ILE A 812 -16.08 28.29 -4.81
CA ILE A 812 -16.20 29.54 -5.57
C ILE A 812 -17.47 30.31 -5.23
N ALA A 813 -18.63 29.64 -5.20
CA ALA A 813 -19.91 30.28 -4.93
C ALA A 813 -19.96 31.10 -3.62
N PRO A 814 -19.32 30.69 -2.50
CA PRO A 814 -19.29 31.49 -1.26
C PRO A 814 -18.50 32.81 -1.37
N LEU A 815 -17.70 32.96 -2.43
CA LEU A 815 -16.80 34.09 -2.69
C LEU A 815 -17.19 34.87 -3.96
N GLN A 816 -18.12 34.35 -4.76
CA GLN A 816 -18.44 34.87 -6.11
C GLN A 816 -18.89 36.34 -6.10
N ALA A 817 -19.70 36.75 -5.11
CA ALA A 817 -20.16 38.13 -4.98
C ALA A 817 -18.99 39.10 -4.71
N ASP A 818 -18.02 38.71 -3.86
CA ASP A 818 -16.84 39.50 -3.55
C ASP A 818 -15.86 39.57 -4.72
N LEU A 819 -15.65 38.46 -5.44
CA LEU A 819 -14.84 38.41 -6.67
C LEU A 819 -15.41 39.35 -7.75
N GLN A 820 -16.72 39.34 -7.95
CA GLN A 820 -17.42 40.19 -8.90
C GLN A 820 -17.41 41.67 -8.48
N ALA A 821 -17.73 41.98 -7.22
CA ALA A 821 -17.75 43.35 -6.69
C ALA A 821 -16.38 44.05 -6.74
N ARG A 822 -15.29 43.26 -6.63
CA ARG A 822 -13.90 43.74 -6.74
C ARG A 822 -13.35 43.70 -8.17
N GLY A 823 -14.13 43.19 -9.13
CA GLY A 823 -13.74 43.10 -10.54
C GLY A 823 -12.50 42.24 -10.79
N ILE A 824 -12.38 41.12 -10.06
CA ILE A 824 -11.25 40.18 -10.17
C ILE A 824 -11.26 39.50 -11.54
N GLN A 825 -10.06 39.30 -12.10
CA GLN A 825 -9.81 38.73 -13.43
C GLN A 825 -8.88 37.51 -13.38
N ASN A 826 -8.05 37.41 -12.34
CA ASN A 826 -7.12 36.31 -12.12
C ASN A 826 -7.29 35.74 -10.70
N ILE A 827 -7.36 34.41 -10.60
CA ILE A 827 -7.42 33.68 -9.33
C ILE A 827 -6.21 32.76 -9.23
N VAL A 828 -5.45 32.94 -8.15
CA VAL A 828 -4.37 32.04 -7.74
C VAL A 828 -4.89 31.17 -6.61
N PHE A 829 -4.89 29.85 -6.82
CA PHE A 829 -5.27 28.90 -5.78
C PHE A 829 -4.03 28.42 -5.03
N VAL A 830 -4.12 28.41 -3.70
CA VAL A 830 -3.13 27.80 -2.79
C VAL A 830 -3.85 26.72 -1.96
N PRO A 831 -3.99 25.49 -2.50
CA PRO A 831 -4.77 24.44 -1.87
C PRO A 831 -3.92 23.48 -1.03
N ASP A 832 -4.53 22.95 0.02
CA ASP A 832 -4.00 21.91 0.90
C ASP A 832 -3.69 20.59 0.16
N THR A 833 -2.91 19.72 0.78
CA THR A 833 -2.60 18.36 0.30
C THR A 833 -3.88 17.55 0.09
N GLY A 834 -3.96 16.90 -1.08
CA GLY A 834 -5.12 16.16 -1.56
C GLY A 834 -6.05 16.98 -2.49
N LEU A 835 -5.84 18.30 -2.60
CA LEU A 835 -6.60 19.19 -3.50
C LEU A 835 -5.75 19.78 -4.64
N ARG A 836 -4.44 19.52 -4.67
CA ARG A 836 -3.48 20.16 -5.59
C ARG A 836 -3.60 19.67 -7.04
N SER A 837 -4.34 18.58 -7.25
CA SER A 837 -4.59 17.94 -8.55
C SER A 837 -5.94 18.28 -9.19
N ILE A 838 -6.75 19.16 -8.58
CA ILE A 838 -8.07 19.54 -9.11
C ILE A 838 -7.91 20.29 -10.45
N PRO A 839 -8.67 19.92 -11.50
CA PRO A 839 -8.76 20.70 -12.73
C PRO A 839 -9.63 21.95 -12.52
N LEU A 840 -9.09 22.92 -11.78
CA LEU A 840 -9.77 24.13 -11.30
C LEU A 840 -10.41 24.93 -12.45
N ALA A 841 -9.78 24.96 -13.62
CA ALA A 841 -10.31 25.59 -14.85
C ALA A 841 -11.67 25.04 -15.29
N ALA A 842 -11.95 23.76 -15.00
CA ALA A 842 -13.18 23.06 -15.38
C ALA A 842 -14.20 22.89 -14.24
N LEU A 843 -14.01 23.58 -13.10
CA LEU A 843 -15.12 23.85 -12.18
C LEU A 843 -16.23 24.59 -12.96
N HIS A 844 -17.50 24.37 -12.60
CA HIS A 844 -18.63 24.78 -13.43
C HIS A 844 -19.75 25.35 -12.56
N ASP A 845 -20.27 26.53 -12.86
CA ASP A 845 -21.28 27.19 -12.00
C ASP A 845 -22.68 26.54 -12.14
N GLY A 846 -23.03 26.16 -13.36
CA GLY A 846 -24.31 25.63 -13.78
C GLY A 846 -24.57 25.88 -15.28
N GLU A 847 -23.97 26.95 -15.80
CA GLU A 847 -24.11 27.44 -17.18
C GLU A 847 -22.77 27.44 -17.95
N GLN A 848 -21.65 27.72 -17.28
CA GLN A 848 -20.31 27.88 -17.89
C GLN A 848 -19.18 27.35 -16.98
N PHE A 849 -17.97 27.23 -17.54
CA PHE A 849 -16.77 26.86 -16.79
C PHE A 849 -16.09 28.07 -16.11
N LEU A 850 -15.41 27.85 -14.99
CA LEU A 850 -14.69 28.88 -14.22
C LEU A 850 -13.65 29.63 -15.08
N VAL A 851 -12.99 28.92 -16.00
CA VAL A 851 -12.04 29.49 -16.98
C VAL A 851 -12.69 30.54 -17.90
N GLU A 852 -13.99 30.45 -18.17
CA GLU A 852 -14.70 31.42 -19.02
C GLU A 852 -14.91 32.75 -18.28
N GLN A 853 -14.93 32.72 -16.95
CA GLN A 853 -15.04 33.88 -16.07
C GLN A 853 -13.68 34.48 -15.68
N TYR A 854 -12.73 33.65 -15.22
CA TYR A 854 -11.44 34.09 -14.64
C TYR A 854 -10.25 33.31 -15.20
N SER A 855 -9.08 33.95 -15.27
CA SER A 855 -7.81 33.20 -15.46
C SER A 855 -7.44 32.50 -14.17
N VAL A 856 -7.08 31.23 -14.24
CA VAL A 856 -6.81 30.39 -13.05
C VAL A 856 -5.38 29.86 -13.04
N SER A 857 -4.84 29.65 -11.85
CA SER A 857 -3.47 29.21 -11.63
C SER A 857 -3.26 28.60 -10.24
N LEU A 858 -2.17 27.86 -10.06
CA LEU A 858 -1.81 27.14 -8.84
C LEU A 858 -0.47 27.65 -8.27
N MET A 859 -0.40 27.91 -6.97
CA MET A 859 0.87 28.04 -6.24
C MET A 859 0.93 27.02 -5.10
N PRO A 860 2.11 26.44 -4.78
CA PRO A 860 2.27 25.68 -3.53
C PRO A 860 2.23 26.60 -2.30
N SER A 861 2.87 27.76 -2.42
CA SER A 861 2.92 28.85 -1.44
C SER A 861 3.41 30.09 -2.19
N LEU A 862 2.97 31.28 -1.76
CA LEU A 862 3.47 32.56 -2.25
C LEU A 862 4.93 32.78 -1.82
N SER A 863 5.31 32.31 -0.63
CA SER A 863 6.65 32.41 -0.04
C SER A 863 7.72 31.57 -0.76
N LEU A 864 7.31 30.46 -1.40
CA LEU A 864 8.18 29.64 -2.26
C LEU A 864 8.18 30.07 -3.74
N SER A 865 7.40 31.10 -4.12
CA SER A 865 7.19 31.51 -5.51
C SER A 865 7.86 32.85 -5.85
N ASN A 866 8.54 32.95 -7.00
CA ASN A 866 9.11 34.22 -7.46
C ASN A 866 8.02 35.12 -8.09
N THR A 867 7.44 36.01 -7.28
CA THR A 867 6.30 36.88 -7.62
C THR A 867 6.67 38.19 -8.34
N GLU A 868 7.90 38.35 -8.82
CA GLU A 868 8.22 39.43 -9.77
C GLU A 868 7.60 39.14 -11.14
N HIS A 869 6.64 39.95 -11.59
CA HIS A 869 6.23 39.96 -13.00
C HIS A 869 7.41 40.39 -13.89
N ARG A 870 7.50 39.82 -15.10
CA ARG A 870 8.37 40.30 -16.18
C ARG A 870 7.73 39.92 -17.51
N ASP A 871 7.45 40.91 -18.36
CA ASP A 871 7.04 40.68 -19.75
C ASP A 871 7.95 39.65 -20.45
N ILE A 872 7.33 38.72 -21.17
CA ILE A 872 7.99 37.69 -21.99
C ILE A 872 7.52 37.70 -23.45
N ALA A 873 6.64 38.61 -23.90
CA ALA A 873 6.07 38.63 -25.25
C ALA A 873 7.11 38.74 -26.39
N ASN A 874 8.34 39.17 -26.07
CA ASN A 874 9.49 39.27 -26.97
C ASN A 874 10.67 38.35 -26.57
N ALA A 875 10.45 37.36 -25.68
CA ALA A 875 11.45 36.39 -25.28
C ALA A 875 11.86 35.45 -26.43
N GLN A 876 13.06 34.86 -26.33
CA GLN A 876 13.42 33.74 -27.21
C GLN A 876 13.00 32.40 -26.61
N VAL A 877 12.44 31.54 -27.47
CA VAL A 877 11.98 30.19 -27.11
C VAL A 877 13.04 29.13 -27.46
N LEU A 878 13.36 28.25 -26.51
CA LEU A 878 14.04 26.99 -26.79
C LEU A 878 13.03 25.86 -26.79
N ALA A 879 12.62 25.42 -27.97
CA ALA A 879 11.66 24.33 -28.13
C ALA A 879 12.44 23.02 -28.40
N MET A 880 12.19 21.97 -27.64
CA MET A 880 12.86 20.68 -27.81
C MET A 880 11.88 19.52 -27.62
N GLY A 881 12.08 18.41 -28.31
CA GLY A 881 11.18 17.28 -28.16
C GLY A 881 11.61 15.99 -28.84
N ALA A 882 10.91 14.91 -28.51
CA ALA A 882 11.08 13.60 -29.13
C ALA A 882 9.72 13.09 -29.65
N SER A 883 9.71 12.66 -30.91
CA SER A 883 8.55 12.05 -31.56
C SER A 883 8.67 10.54 -31.73
N LYS A 884 9.86 9.98 -31.50
CA LYS A 884 10.17 8.55 -31.61
C LYS A 884 10.92 8.10 -30.37
N PHE A 885 10.60 6.90 -29.90
CA PHE A 885 11.15 6.30 -28.68
C PHE A 885 11.38 4.81 -28.92
N THR A 886 12.25 4.20 -28.11
CA THR A 886 12.47 2.74 -28.06
C THR A 886 11.42 2.04 -27.21
N ASP A 887 11.13 2.60 -26.03
CA ASP A 887 10.37 1.94 -24.96
C ASP A 887 9.04 2.66 -24.65
N GLN A 888 8.60 3.56 -25.53
CA GLN A 888 7.38 4.35 -25.40
C GLN A 888 6.67 4.50 -26.76
N LYS A 889 5.38 4.88 -26.74
CA LYS A 889 4.60 5.14 -27.96
C LYS A 889 5.15 6.37 -28.72
N PRO A 890 5.21 6.36 -30.07
CA PRO A 890 5.52 7.57 -30.83
C PRO A 890 4.57 8.73 -30.54
N LEU A 891 5.07 9.96 -30.70
CA LEU A 891 4.32 11.22 -30.55
C LEU A 891 4.39 12.01 -31.87
N PRO A 892 3.54 11.70 -32.86
CA PRO A 892 3.62 12.27 -34.20
C PRO A 892 3.22 13.74 -34.30
N ALA A 893 2.62 14.36 -33.27
CA ALA A 893 2.32 15.80 -33.24
C ALA A 893 3.51 16.66 -32.82
N VAL A 894 4.43 16.16 -31.98
CA VAL A 894 5.63 16.90 -31.51
C VAL A 894 6.39 17.64 -32.63
N PRO A 895 6.65 17.06 -33.83
CA PRO A 895 7.34 17.78 -34.90
C PRO A 895 6.53 18.96 -35.47
N VAL A 896 5.20 18.90 -35.42
CA VAL A 896 4.30 19.98 -35.84
C VAL A 896 4.22 21.06 -34.76
N GLU A 897 4.16 20.65 -33.50
CA GLU A 897 4.09 21.52 -32.32
C GLU A 897 5.33 22.43 -32.21
N LEU A 898 6.53 21.84 -32.31
CA LEU A 898 7.78 22.61 -32.28
C LEU A 898 7.85 23.64 -33.43
N LEU A 899 7.27 23.34 -34.60
CA LEU A 899 7.25 24.22 -35.78
C LEU A 899 6.20 25.32 -35.69
N ALA A 900 5.03 25.04 -35.08
CA ALA A 900 4.01 26.03 -34.79
C ALA A 900 4.55 27.12 -33.84
N ILE A 901 5.37 26.71 -32.86
CA ILE A 901 5.99 27.62 -31.88
C ILE A 901 7.16 28.39 -32.50
N THR A 902 8.18 27.73 -33.06
CA THR A 902 9.43 28.39 -33.47
C THR A 902 10.08 27.73 -34.71
N PRO A 903 10.59 28.50 -35.70
CA PRO A 903 10.87 29.94 -35.66
C PRO A 903 9.77 30.85 -36.25
N GLN A 904 8.58 30.33 -36.56
CA GLN A 904 7.57 31.09 -37.30
C GLN A 904 6.82 32.09 -36.40
N LEU A 905 6.25 31.62 -35.29
CA LEU A 905 5.47 32.46 -34.37
C LEU A 905 6.34 33.17 -33.34
N TRP A 906 7.36 32.50 -32.83
CA TRP A 906 8.32 33.04 -31.85
C TRP A 906 9.77 32.95 -32.35
N PRO A 907 10.61 33.96 -32.04
CA PRO A 907 12.04 33.88 -32.27
C PRO A 907 12.67 32.83 -31.35
N GLY A 908 13.51 31.96 -31.88
CA GLY A 908 14.03 30.84 -31.08
C GLY A 908 14.76 29.77 -31.88
N LYS A 909 14.89 28.59 -31.29
CA LYS A 909 15.42 27.38 -31.94
C LYS A 909 14.61 26.16 -31.54
N SER A 910 14.36 25.28 -32.51
CA SER A 910 13.73 23.97 -32.30
C SER A 910 14.74 22.82 -32.45
N PHE A 911 14.65 21.80 -31.59
CA PHE A 911 15.49 20.60 -31.63
C PHE A 911 14.67 19.32 -31.45
N LEU A 912 14.68 18.43 -32.45
CA LEU A 912 13.88 17.22 -32.49
C LEU A 912 14.74 15.95 -32.37
N ASN A 913 14.22 14.93 -31.67
CA ASN A 913 14.80 13.57 -31.57
C ASN A 913 16.29 13.62 -31.18
N THR A 914 17.23 13.28 -32.06
CA THR A 914 18.68 13.30 -31.77
C THR A 914 19.23 14.67 -31.32
N GLY A 915 18.50 15.76 -31.54
CA GLY A 915 18.82 17.08 -30.98
C GLY A 915 18.34 17.31 -29.55
N PHE A 916 17.41 16.51 -29.03
CA PHE A 916 16.79 16.65 -27.71
C PHE A 916 17.48 15.78 -26.66
N THR A 917 18.66 16.22 -26.24
CA THR A 917 19.51 15.58 -25.22
C THR A 917 19.81 16.56 -24.10
N LEU A 918 20.03 16.07 -22.87
CA LEU A 918 20.36 16.93 -21.70
C LEU A 918 21.59 17.79 -21.99
N LYS A 919 22.58 17.21 -22.69
CA LYS A 919 23.79 17.90 -23.11
C LYS A 919 23.49 19.08 -24.04
N ASN A 920 22.60 18.92 -25.03
CA ASN A 920 22.25 20.03 -25.92
C ASN A 920 21.39 21.08 -25.23
N LEU A 921 20.42 20.69 -24.40
CA LEU A 921 19.62 21.63 -23.58
C LEU A 921 20.52 22.56 -22.74
N ASN A 922 21.47 21.98 -21.99
CA ASN A 922 22.44 22.72 -21.20
C ASN A 922 23.40 23.56 -22.06
N THR A 923 23.73 23.09 -23.26
CA THR A 923 24.59 23.84 -24.20
C THR A 923 23.87 25.06 -24.77
N GLN A 924 22.62 24.91 -25.25
CA GLN A 924 21.86 26.02 -25.81
C GLN A 924 21.58 27.11 -24.75
N ARG A 925 21.13 26.73 -23.54
CA ARG A 925 20.91 27.70 -22.46
C ARG A 925 22.17 28.44 -22.03
N ARG A 926 23.36 27.82 -22.12
CA ARG A 926 24.65 28.50 -21.88
C ARG A 926 25.14 29.36 -23.04
N LEU A 927 24.64 29.15 -24.27
CA LEU A 927 24.98 29.98 -25.43
C LEU A 927 24.20 31.29 -25.47
N GLN A 928 22.93 31.29 -25.02
CA GLN A 928 22.10 32.49 -24.92
C GLN A 928 20.92 32.30 -23.94
N PRO A 929 20.43 33.36 -23.27
CA PRO A 929 19.31 33.28 -22.35
C PRO A 929 17.98 33.09 -23.08
N TYR A 930 17.48 31.85 -23.11
CA TYR A 930 16.10 31.55 -23.47
C TYR A 930 15.22 31.66 -22.22
N ARG A 931 14.36 32.68 -22.17
CA ARG A 931 13.46 32.90 -21.03
C ARG A 931 12.23 31.99 -21.07
N ILE A 932 11.93 31.41 -22.23
CA ILE A 932 10.90 30.37 -22.40
C ILE A 932 11.59 29.09 -22.87
N VAL A 933 11.32 27.97 -22.19
CA VAL A 933 11.74 26.63 -22.64
C VAL A 933 10.51 25.74 -22.77
N HIS A 934 10.41 25.02 -23.88
CA HIS A 934 9.29 24.13 -24.18
C HIS A 934 9.81 22.73 -24.48
N LEU A 935 9.34 21.73 -23.73
CA LEU A 935 9.71 20.33 -23.85
C LEU A 935 8.49 19.49 -24.25
N ALA A 936 8.51 18.90 -25.44
CA ALA A 936 7.41 18.09 -25.99
C ALA A 936 7.82 16.62 -26.15
N THR A 937 7.34 15.75 -25.26
CA THR A 937 7.86 14.38 -25.09
C THR A 937 6.97 13.55 -24.15
N HIS A 938 7.36 12.32 -23.79
CA HIS A 938 6.78 11.64 -22.63
C HIS A 938 7.40 12.12 -21.32
N ALA A 939 6.58 12.21 -20.29
CA ALA A 939 7.01 12.23 -18.90
C ALA A 939 6.25 11.13 -18.14
N GLU A 940 6.67 10.87 -16.91
CA GLU A 940 6.12 9.81 -16.07
C GLU A 940 6.39 10.19 -14.62
N PHE A 941 5.36 10.61 -13.89
CA PHE A 941 5.44 10.98 -12.49
C PHE A 941 4.81 9.90 -11.62
N GLN A 942 5.60 9.37 -10.70
CA GLN A 942 5.33 8.17 -9.91
C GLN A 942 5.33 8.48 -8.40
N PRO A 943 4.49 7.77 -7.60
CA PRO A 943 4.49 7.87 -6.15
C PRO A 943 5.85 7.61 -5.49
N GLY A 944 5.94 8.06 -4.23
CA GLY A 944 7.11 7.88 -3.38
C GLY A 944 8.21 8.89 -3.69
N ASN A 945 9.43 8.40 -3.90
CA ASN A 945 10.60 9.25 -4.00
C ASN A 945 10.64 10.03 -5.34
N PRO A 946 10.96 11.35 -5.34
CA PRO A 946 11.10 12.13 -6.58
C PRO A 946 12.06 11.54 -7.64
N SER A 947 13.02 10.70 -7.27
CA SER A 947 13.88 9.99 -8.23
C SER A 947 13.15 8.97 -9.13
N ASN A 948 11.94 8.53 -8.74
CA ASN A 948 11.08 7.67 -9.55
C ASN A 948 10.45 8.41 -10.74
N SER A 949 10.25 9.73 -10.60
CA SER A 949 9.59 10.59 -11.60
C SER A 949 10.59 11.14 -12.62
N TYR A 950 10.25 11.16 -13.91
CA TYR A 950 11.17 11.60 -14.98
C TYR A 950 10.51 12.24 -16.20
N ILE A 951 11.30 13.06 -16.90
CA ILE A 951 11.07 13.52 -18.28
C ILE A 951 11.91 12.63 -19.22
N GLN A 952 11.30 12.07 -20.26
CA GLN A 952 12.00 11.29 -21.28
C GLN A 952 12.70 12.23 -22.26
N LEU A 953 14.03 12.15 -22.35
CA LEU A 953 14.82 12.78 -23.41
C LEU A 953 15.09 11.73 -24.51
N TRP A 954 15.78 12.11 -25.59
CA TRP A 954 16.11 11.16 -26.66
C TRP A 954 17.08 10.05 -26.24
N ASP A 955 18.10 10.40 -25.45
CA ASP A 955 19.22 9.53 -25.07
C ASP A 955 19.23 9.13 -23.58
N SER A 956 18.40 9.77 -22.75
CA SER A 956 18.34 9.52 -21.31
C SER A 956 16.96 9.84 -20.72
N LYS A 957 16.75 9.45 -19.46
CA LYS A 957 15.67 9.98 -18.61
C LYS A 957 16.27 11.05 -17.69
N LEU A 958 15.58 12.17 -17.52
CA LEU A 958 15.93 13.25 -16.59
C LEU A 958 14.97 13.18 -15.40
N SER A 959 15.46 12.74 -14.24
CA SER A 959 14.60 12.56 -13.06
C SER A 959 14.26 13.88 -12.36
N LEU A 960 13.17 13.93 -11.59
CA LEU A 960 12.70 15.17 -10.94
C LEU A 960 13.78 15.75 -9.99
N ASN A 961 14.44 14.89 -9.20
CA ASN A 961 15.57 15.28 -8.35
C ASN A 961 16.86 15.71 -9.11
N GLN A 962 16.90 15.58 -10.44
CA GLN A 962 17.96 16.11 -11.29
C GLN A 962 17.59 17.46 -11.94
N LEU A 963 16.31 17.86 -11.93
CA LEU A 963 15.89 19.14 -12.51
C LEU A 963 16.58 20.38 -11.91
N PRO A 964 16.87 20.48 -10.59
CA PRO A 964 17.70 21.57 -10.06
C PRO A 964 19.08 21.67 -10.74
N GLN A 965 19.66 20.52 -11.13
CA GLN A 965 21.01 20.41 -11.69
C GLN A 965 21.10 20.88 -13.16
N VAL A 966 19.96 21.08 -13.83
CA VAL A 966 19.86 21.78 -15.12
C VAL A 966 20.11 23.28 -14.95
N GLY A 967 19.94 23.81 -13.73
CA GLY A 967 20.22 25.20 -13.39
C GLY A 967 19.29 26.17 -14.12
N TRP A 968 17.98 26.04 -13.98
CA TRP A 968 17.00 26.86 -14.71
C TRP A 968 17.02 28.35 -14.31
N ASN A 969 17.61 28.68 -13.15
CA ASN A 969 17.90 30.04 -12.71
C ASN A 969 19.09 30.72 -13.43
N ASP A 970 19.98 29.97 -14.09
CA ASP A 970 21.18 30.51 -14.75
C ASP A 970 21.37 29.95 -16.18
N PRO A 971 21.10 30.75 -17.23
CA PRO A 971 20.33 31.99 -17.20
C PRO A 971 18.84 31.74 -16.90
N PRO A 972 18.12 32.69 -16.30
CA PRO A 972 16.79 32.47 -15.76
C PRO A 972 15.74 32.13 -16.82
N VAL A 973 14.88 31.17 -16.48
CA VAL A 973 13.70 30.76 -17.27
C VAL A 973 12.43 31.24 -16.57
N ASP A 974 11.73 32.18 -17.23
CA ASP A 974 10.48 32.77 -16.76
C ASP A 974 9.26 31.88 -17.06
N LEU A 975 9.36 30.93 -17.99
CA LEU A 975 8.32 29.93 -18.29
C LEU A 975 8.93 28.60 -18.81
N LEU A 976 8.62 27.49 -18.14
CA LEU A 976 8.88 26.13 -18.59
C LEU A 976 7.58 25.43 -18.99
N VAL A 977 7.41 25.13 -20.27
CA VAL A 977 6.27 24.38 -20.79
C VAL A 977 6.64 22.91 -20.93
N LEU A 978 5.96 22.01 -20.22
CA LEU A 978 6.04 20.56 -20.41
C LEU A 978 4.78 20.08 -21.15
N SER A 979 4.91 19.92 -22.47
CA SER A 979 3.90 19.23 -23.28
C SER A 979 4.17 17.72 -23.18
N ALA A 980 3.84 17.15 -22.00
CA ALA A 980 4.27 15.80 -21.65
C ALA A 980 3.32 15.08 -20.67
N CYS A 981 2.94 13.86 -21.06
CA CYS A 981 1.99 12.99 -20.35
C CYS A 981 2.32 12.71 -18.87
N ARG A 982 1.27 12.40 -18.10
CA ARG A 982 1.29 11.88 -16.71
C ARG A 982 2.26 12.61 -15.79
N THR A 983 2.02 13.90 -15.58
CA THR A 983 2.94 14.76 -14.83
C THR A 983 2.61 14.92 -13.32
N ALA A 984 1.60 14.23 -12.74
CA ALA A 984 1.44 14.10 -11.26
C ALA A 984 0.42 13.05 -10.73
N LEU A 985 0.43 11.75 -11.12
CA LEU A 985 -0.60 10.83 -10.55
C LEU A 985 -0.22 9.37 -10.27
N GLY A 986 -0.28 9.05 -8.97
CA GLY A 986 -0.47 7.75 -8.33
C GLY A 986 -0.27 7.96 -6.82
N ASP A 987 -1.26 7.64 -5.98
CA ASP A 987 -1.29 7.94 -4.53
C ASP A 987 -1.29 9.46 -4.19
N GLU A 988 -1.63 9.83 -2.95
CA GLU A 988 -1.54 11.21 -2.43
C GLU A 988 -0.10 11.76 -2.56
N GLN A 989 0.88 10.86 -2.48
CA GLN A 989 2.32 11.16 -2.58
C GLN A 989 2.78 11.71 -3.95
N ALA A 990 1.95 11.66 -5.00
CA ALA A 990 2.29 12.16 -6.34
C ALA A 990 1.70 13.54 -6.69
N GLU A 991 0.78 14.10 -5.89
CA GLU A 991 0.11 15.38 -6.20
C GLU A 991 1.08 16.54 -6.40
N MET A 992 2.25 16.45 -5.76
CA MET A 992 3.28 17.48 -5.71
C MET A 992 4.13 17.54 -7.00
N GLY A 993 3.86 16.71 -8.01
CA GLY A 993 4.63 16.68 -9.27
C GLY A 993 4.73 18.03 -9.98
N PHE A 994 3.63 18.80 -10.06
CA PHE A 994 3.58 20.09 -10.78
C PHE A 994 4.21 21.25 -10.03
N ALA A 995 3.77 21.46 -8.79
CA ALA A 995 4.32 22.50 -7.95
C ALA A 995 5.80 22.20 -7.61
N GLY A 996 6.13 20.91 -7.47
CA GLY A 996 7.49 20.43 -7.23
C GLY A 996 8.37 20.63 -8.44
N LEU A 997 7.85 20.42 -9.66
CA LEU A 997 8.52 20.82 -10.90
C LEU A 997 8.84 22.32 -10.91
N ALA A 998 7.88 23.20 -10.61
CA ALA A 998 8.11 24.65 -10.65
C ALA A 998 9.21 25.08 -9.64
N VAL A 999 9.09 24.61 -8.39
CA VAL A 999 10.01 24.98 -7.30
C VAL A 999 11.38 24.29 -7.43
N GLN A 1000 11.45 22.98 -7.70
CA GLN A 1000 12.74 22.28 -7.88
C GLN A 1000 13.46 22.67 -9.18
N ALA A 1001 12.75 22.99 -10.26
CA ALA A 1001 13.41 23.61 -11.41
C ALA A 1001 13.96 25.00 -11.04
N GLY A 1002 13.24 25.75 -10.19
CA GLY A 1002 13.56 27.14 -9.93
C GLY A 1002 13.25 28.01 -11.15
N VAL A 1003 12.09 27.77 -11.77
CA VAL A 1003 11.52 28.60 -12.84
C VAL A 1003 10.46 29.51 -12.24
N LYS A 1004 10.20 30.68 -12.84
CA LYS A 1004 9.10 31.52 -12.34
C LYS A 1004 7.73 30.86 -12.52
N SER A 1005 7.56 30.14 -13.62
CA SER A 1005 6.29 29.55 -14.03
C SER A 1005 6.52 28.20 -14.71
N ALA A 1006 5.66 27.22 -14.46
CA ALA A 1006 5.56 25.99 -15.23
C ALA A 1006 4.15 25.84 -15.83
N LEU A 1007 4.06 25.33 -17.06
CA LEU A 1007 2.80 24.91 -17.69
C LEU A 1007 2.89 23.41 -17.99
N ALA A 1008 2.02 22.61 -17.38
CA ALA A 1008 2.11 21.14 -17.43
C ALA A 1008 0.72 20.48 -17.23
N SER A 1009 0.61 19.17 -17.50
CA SER A 1009 -0.68 18.49 -17.71
C SER A 1009 -1.08 17.45 -16.65
N LEU A 1010 -2.15 17.73 -15.91
CA LEU A 1010 -2.76 16.93 -14.82
C LEU A 1010 -2.93 15.42 -15.10
N TRP A 1011 -3.02 14.98 -16.36
CA TRP A 1011 -3.18 13.57 -16.73
C TRP A 1011 -2.45 13.17 -18.04
N TYR A 1012 -2.66 11.95 -18.51
CA TYR A 1012 -2.25 11.50 -19.84
C TYR A 1012 -3.04 12.25 -20.93
N VAL A 1013 -2.41 13.28 -21.51
CA VAL A 1013 -2.98 14.09 -22.59
C VAL A 1013 -2.92 13.41 -23.96
N SER A 1014 -3.81 13.84 -24.84
CA SER A 1014 -3.74 13.51 -26.27
C SER A 1014 -2.65 14.35 -26.95
N ASP A 1015 -1.83 13.69 -27.76
CA ASP A 1015 -0.83 14.28 -28.67
C ASP A 1015 -1.47 15.33 -29.60
N GLN A 1016 -2.74 15.13 -29.99
CA GLN A 1016 -3.54 16.07 -30.80
C GLN A 1016 -4.09 17.25 -29.98
N GLY A 1017 -4.59 16.98 -28.77
CA GLY A 1017 -5.09 18.02 -27.86
C GLY A 1017 -3.98 18.96 -27.39
N SER A 1018 -2.80 18.41 -27.10
CA SER A 1018 -1.60 19.18 -26.69
C SER A 1018 -1.14 20.10 -27.82
N LEU A 1019 -1.01 19.59 -29.05
CA LEU A 1019 -0.74 20.41 -30.24
C LEU A 1019 -1.77 21.54 -30.41
N GLY A 1020 -3.06 21.23 -30.24
CA GLY A 1020 -4.15 22.21 -30.36
C GLY A 1020 -4.05 23.33 -29.32
N LEU A 1021 -3.88 22.99 -28.05
CA LEU A 1021 -3.76 23.96 -26.97
C LEU A 1021 -2.46 24.77 -27.08
N MET A 1022 -1.32 24.12 -27.34
CA MET A 1022 -0.02 24.78 -27.35
C MET A 1022 0.14 25.74 -28.55
N ALA A 1023 -0.43 25.41 -29.72
CA ALA A 1023 -0.48 26.35 -30.83
C ALA A 1023 -1.18 27.67 -30.43
N GLN A 1024 -2.38 27.59 -29.84
CA GLN A 1024 -3.10 28.80 -29.42
C GLN A 1024 -2.46 29.48 -28.20
N PHE A 1025 -1.94 28.71 -27.24
CA PHE A 1025 -1.28 29.29 -26.07
C PHE A 1025 -0.12 30.20 -26.47
N TYR A 1026 0.70 29.80 -27.45
CA TYR A 1026 1.81 30.63 -27.92
C TYR A 1026 1.36 31.82 -28.78
N GLU A 1027 0.18 31.79 -29.43
CA GLU A 1027 -0.44 32.97 -30.04
C GLU A 1027 -0.88 33.96 -28.96
N GLU A 1028 -1.65 33.50 -27.98
CA GLU A 1028 -2.19 34.34 -26.91
C GLU A 1028 -1.12 34.86 -25.95
N LEU A 1029 -0.01 34.13 -25.75
CA LEU A 1029 1.13 34.57 -24.93
C LEU A 1029 1.86 35.80 -25.51
N ARG A 1030 1.62 36.15 -26.78
CA ARG A 1030 2.09 37.41 -27.39
C ARG A 1030 1.10 38.57 -27.26
N LYS A 1031 -0.15 38.29 -26.85
CA LYS A 1031 -1.29 39.21 -26.84
C LYS A 1031 -1.73 39.57 -25.42
N ALA A 1032 -1.71 38.60 -24.51
CA ALA A 1032 -2.24 38.69 -23.15
C ALA A 1032 -1.28 39.39 -22.17
N PRO A 1033 -1.79 40.13 -21.16
CA PRO A 1033 -0.96 40.83 -20.18
C PRO A 1033 -0.29 39.90 -19.15
N VAL A 1034 -0.81 38.68 -18.97
CA VAL A 1034 -0.34 37.68 -18.00
C VAL A 1034 -0.44 36.27 -18.58
N LYS A 1035 0.43 35.37 -18.11
CA LYS A 1035 0.59 34.00 -18.65
C LYS A 1035 -0.64 33.14 -18.45
N ALA A 1036 -1.36 33.32 -17.33
CA ALA A 1036 -2.61 32.60 -17.07
C ALA A 1036 -3.76 33.06 -17.98
N GLU A 1037 -3.79 34.31 -18.44
CA GLU A 1037 -4.81 34.78 -19.40
C GLU A 1037 -4.53 34.22 -20.80
N ALA A 1038 -3.27 34.06 -21.20
CA ALA A 1038 -2.92 33.36 -22.43
C ALA A 1038 -3.40 31.90 -22.44
N LEU A 1039 -3.24 31.19 -21.32
CA LEU A 1039 -3.78 29.83 -21.15
C LEU A 1039 -5.31 29.83 -21.19
N ARG A 1040 -5.95 30.81 -20.52
CA ARG A 1040 -7.40 30.97 -20.48
C ARG A 1040 -8.00 31.16 -21.87
N GLN A 1041 -7.44 32.04 -22.69
CA GLN A 1041 -7.91 32.28 -24.06
C GLN A 1041 -7.74 31.05 -24.96
N ALA A 1042 -6.64 30.31 -24.82
CA ALA A 1042 -6.45 29.02 -25.51
C ALA A 1042 -7.51 27.98 -25.09
N GLN A 1043 -7.80 27.85 -23.79
CA GLN A 1043 -8.83 26.96 -23.27
C GLN A 1043 -10.24 27.36 -23.77
N ILE A 1044 -10.56 28.66 -23.77
CA ILE A 1044 -11.83 29.20 -24.29
C ILE A 1044 -12.00 28.93 -25.79
N ALA A 1045 -10.94 29.03 -26.59
CA ALA A 1045 -10.98 28.70 -28.02
C ALA A 1045 -11.20 27.19 -28.28
N MET A 1046 -10.75 26.32 -27.38
CA MET A 1046 -11.09 24.89 -27.40
C MET A 1046 -12.55 24.67 -27.02
N ILE A 1047 -13.03 25.22 -25.89
CA ILE A 1047 -14.44 25.14 -25.43
C ILE A 1047 -15.41 25.54 -26.56
N LYS A 1048 -15.14 26.66 -27.23
CA LYS A 1048 -15.97 27.21 -28.32
C LYS A 1048 -15.85 26.43 -29.65
N GLY A 1049 -15.11 25.33 -29.70
CA GLY A 1049 -14.92 24.50 -30.90
C GLY A 1049 -14.19 25.23 -32.04
N GLN A 1050 -13.46 26.31 -31.74
CA GLN A 1050 -12.67 27.05 -32.72
C GLN A 1050 -11.39 26.27 -33.05
N ILE A 1051 -10.81 25.60 -32.05
CA ILE A 1051 -9.66 24.71 -32.18
C ILE A 1051 -10.14 23.27 -32.43
N ARG A 1052 -9.83 22.72 -33.60
CA ARG A 1052 -10.31 21.39 -34.05
C ARG A 1052 -9.53 20.86 -35.25
N ILE A 1053 -9.49 19.55 -35.40
CA ILE A 1053 -8.89 18.90 -36.58
C ILE A 1053 -9.97 18.73 -37.66
N GLN A 1054 -9.69 19.19 -38.88
CA GLN A 1054 -10.55 18.99 -40.03
C GLN A 1054 -9.72 18.83 -41.32
N ASN A 1055 -10.09 17.87 -42.18
CA ASN A 1055 -9.52 17.68 -43.52
C ASN A 1055 -7.97 17.60 -43.56
N GLY A 1056 -7.35 17.01 -42.54
CA GLY A 1056 -5.88 16.91 -42.44
C GLY A 1056 -5.16 18.18 -41.99
N LYS A 1057 -5.89 19.17 -41.46
CA LYS A 1057 -5.35 20.38 -40.83
C LYS A 1057 -5.82 20.48 -39.38
N LEU A 1058 -5.02 21.11 -38.52
CA LEU A 1058 -5.52 21.74 -37.30
C LEU A 1058 -6.01 23.15 -37.69
N LEU A 1059 -7.23 23.48 -37.29
CA LEU A 1059 -7.80 24.82 -37.40
C LEU A 1059 -7.70 25.51 -36.04
N THR A 1060 -7.40 26.80 -36.05
CA THR A 1060 -7.30 27.68 -34.88
C THR A 1060 -7.98 29.03 -35.20
N PRO A 1061 -8.31 29.86 -34.20
CA PRO A 1061 -8.71 31.26 -34.40
C PRO A 1061 -7.81 32.07 -35.34
N ASP A 1062 -6.48 31.91 -35.25
CA ASP A 1062 -5.50 32.71 -36.00
C ASP A 1062 -5.07 32.10 -37.35
N GLY A 1063 -5.34 30.81 -37.61
CA GLY A 1063 -5.00 30.19 -38.90
C GLY A 1063 -5.21 28.67 -39.02
N GLU A 1064 -4.63 28.09 -40.07
CA GLU A 1064 -4.64 26.65 -40.34
C GLU A 1064 -3.22 26.06 -40.34
N ILE A 1065 -2.99 25.00 -39.56
CA ILE A 1065 -1.71 24.29 -39.48
C ILE A 1065 -1.85 22.93 -40.19
N PRO A 1066 -1.07 22.66 -41.27
CA PRO A 1066 -1.15 21.39 -41.99
C PRO A 1066 -0.56 20.24 -41.15
N LEU A 1067 -1.29 19.14 -41.03
CA LEU A 1067 -0.85 17.99 -40.24
C LEU A 1067 -0.03 17.00 -41.08
N THR A 1068 0.75 16.16 -40.39
CA THR A 1068 1.49 15.06 -41.02
C THR A 1068 0.53 14.01 -41.61
N PRO A 1069 0.94 13.22 -42.63
CA PRO A 1069 0.14 12.11 -43.16
C PRO A 1069 -0.16 10.98 -42.15
N GLU A 1070 0.43 11.03 -40.95
CA GLU A 1070 0.13 10.13 -39.84
C GLU A 1070 -1.06 10.66 -39.03
N LEU A 1071 -1.00 11.93 -38.62
CA LEU A 1071 -2.09 12.62 -37.91
C LEU A 1071 -3.35 12.80 -38.77
N ALA A 1072 -3.19 13.05 -40.08
CA ALA A 1072 -4.32 13.22 -41.00
C ALA A 1072 -5.22 11.97 -41.12
N LYS A 1073 -4.74 10.78 -40.72
CA LYS A 1073 -5.53 9.54 -40.67
C LYS A 1073 -6.54 9.50 -39.52
N LEU A 1074 -6.40 10.39 -38.53
CA LEU A 1074 -7.26 10.44 -37.34
C LEU A 1074 -8.67 11.02 -37.63
N GLY A 1075 -8.90 11.50 -38.85
CA GLY A 1075 -10.17 12.06 -39.29
C GLY A 1075 -10.42 13.47 -38.75
N ASN A 1076 -11.68 13.89 -38.77
CA ASN A 1076 -12.10 15.15 -38.17
C ASN A 1076 -12.36 14.95 -36.67
N GLN A 1077 -11.82 15.82 -35.81
CA GLN A 1077 -11.94 15.72 -34.36
C GLN A 1077 -12.26 17.08 -33.73
N SER A 1078 -13.26 17.13 -32.85
CA SER A 1078 -13.43 18.27 -31.94
C SER A 1078 -12.52 18.10 -30.73
N LEU A 1079 -11.88 19.19 -30.31
CA LEU A 1079 -11.01 19.25 -29.13
C LEU A 1079 -11.68 20.03 -27.97
N SER A 1080 -13.00 20.22 -28.02
CA SER A 1080 -13.78 21.01 -27.07
C SER A 1080 -14.10 20.31 -25.73
N ASP A 1081 -13.86 19.00 -25.63
CA ASP A 1081 -14.05 18.24 -24.38
C ASP A 1081 -13.00 18.66 -23.33
N PRO A 1082 -13.37 18.89 -22.05
CA PRO A 1082 -12.41 19.25 -21.00
C PRO A 1082 -11.23 18.29 -20.82
N TYR A 1083 -11.37 17.02 -21.23
CA TYR A 1083 -10.24 16.09 -21.31
C TYR A 1083 -9.00 16.66 -22.02
N TYR A 1084 -9.19 17.51 -23.05
CA TYR A 1084 -8.11 18.11 -23.81
C TYR A 1084 -7.58 19.40 -23.18
N TRP A 1085 -8.48 20.33 -22.82
CA TRP A 1085 -8.11 21.70 -22.46
C TRP A 1085 -7.94 21.92 -20.95
N ALA A 1086 -8.72 21.22 -20.11
CA ALA A 1086 -8.63 21.33 -18.65
C ALA A 1086 -7.45 20.53 -18.07
N ALA A 1087 -6.78 19.74 -18.91
CA ALA A 1087 -5.60 18.98 -18.54
C ALA A 1087 -4.44 19.89 -18.12
N PHE A 1088 -4.25 21.04 -18.79
CA PHE A 1088 -3.10 21.90 -18.54
C PHE A 1088 -3.41 23.00 -17.52
N THR A 1089 -2.48 23.23 -16.60
CA THR A 1089 -2.58 24.28 -15.57
C THR A 1089 -1.28 25.08 -15.46
N MET A 1090 -1.39 26.35 -15.08
CA MET A 1090 -0.28 27.27 -14.87
C MET A 1090 0.14 27.23 -13.38
N ILE A 1091 1.40 26.92 -13.12
CA ILE A 1091 1.94 26.67 -11.78
C ILE A 1091 3.07 27.64 -11.45
N GLY A 1092 3.10 28.14 -10.22
CA GLY A 1092 4.02 29.20 -9.79
C GLY A 1092 3.46 30.58 -10.11
N ASN A 1093 4.30 31.51 -10.56
CA ASN A 1093 3.87 32.87 -10.91
C ASN A 1093 3.04 32.88 -12.21
N PRO A 1094 1.75 33.25 -12.19
CA PRO A 1094 0.90 33.30 -13.39
C PRO A 1094 1.02 34.62 -14.18
N TRP A 1095 1.74 35.60 -13.61
CA TRP A 1095 1.91 36.96 -14.11
C TRP A 1095 3.15 37.08 -15.00
#